data_AF-A0A7X9PER5-F1
#
_entry.id   AF-A0A7X9PER5-F1
#
_cell.length_a   1.000
_cell.length_b   1.000
_cell.length_c   1.000
_cell.angle_alpha   90.00
_cell.angle_beta   90.00
_cell.angle_gamma   90.00
#
_symmetry.space_group_name_H-M   'P 1'
#
loop_
_entity.id
_entity.type
_entity.pdbx_description
1 polymer ?
#
loop_
_entity_poly.entity_id
_entity_poly.type
_entity_poly.pdbx_seq_one_letter_code
_entity_poly.pdbx_strand_id
1 'polypeptide(L)'
;MIAPAETTPTDVEQTPRINIQSKPAFRVLSFALRRFLAIALTIFVGIFIIVVLANHNGGIDKIIRSEINQQVAVLGQNPYFHGNTQVEAEKMATARGLTLSFWPKYIRYTWQALTLDFGDALDRKNFNVWINTPKGVTQTLVIREIIFAKLPYTILLSGVSYLLLALLGIPLALYLCRNEGNWLDRLVGILTPLSSVPSWVMGVLLVLVFSAELKWFPAGKIFDNMPPSTTLGVIGAVAYHLVLPVTAIVLSLIFQLVYGWRSYLLIYAQEDYVMLAQAKGAKQKAINQRYILRPALPYLVTNLALTLVGFWQMICALEYFFQWPGIGKLFIDALPNFRSESMYSGEMGIVIGIIVIFAYLLGATVFVLDFFYLIVDPRLRLSSQEKSSLLTFDKPSKSWIKKLFSRSNSTPAAAASSTPRREPIHLATIRKALTSSLTRFRENWAEFTHSAQKLLRDIYRVPAARVGLGLAAFLVIAAILVMIFIPYNPVGKNWTQSNLIGNPTIAKFAQPKWVNWFRKNKLPETLIFNTATGTALKEVTTDATGNPHLHLEFPFDYASTEFPSELALYLSPEYSSKNPFMAITWTTPDGRQIKLKNTALTRGMNYVFTGNIPVSQILRDSPNLNQWFTTAEVKQNPDYYLLFTDPNAKNLSALPGRYSLDLDVTFFEP
;
A
#
# COMPACT_ATOMS: atom_id res chain seq x y z
N MET A 1 -49.29 -74.42 2.98
CA MET A 1 -50.40 -74.15 3.91
C MET A 1 -50.38 -72.67 4.25
N ILE A 2 -51.56 -72.04 4.10
CA ILE A 2 -51.96 -70.68 4.46
C ILE A 2 -51.59 -69.57 3.46
N ALA A 3 -52.66 -68.99 2.94
CA ALA A 3 -52.83 -67.94 1.94
C ALA A 3 -52.63 -66.53 2.56
N PRO A 4 -52.63 -65.45 1.74
CA PRO A 4 -52.22 -64.12 2.16
C PRO A 4 -53.35 -63.35 2.85
N ALA A 5 -52.99 -62.46 3.78
CA ALA A 5 -53.91 -61.48 4.35
C ALA A 5 -53.58 -60.08 3.82
N GLU A 6 -54.63 -59.43 3.35
CA GLU A 6 -54.69 -58.06 2.84
C GLU A 6 -54.13 -57.04 3.84
N THR A 7 -53.40 -56.05 3.34
CA THR A 7 -53.32 -54.74 3.96
C THR A 7 -53.68 -53.68 2.92
N THR A 8 -54.66 -52.87 3.29
CA THR A 8 -55.28 -51.77 2.57
C THR A 8 -54.27 -50.66 2.21
N PRO A 9 -54.48 -49.91 1.11
CA PRO A 9 -53.62 -48.78 0.77
C PRO A 9 -54.02 -47.57 1.63
N THR A 10 -53.24 -47.26 2.65
CA THR A 10 -53.33 -45.98 3.36
C THR A 10 -52.62 -44.91 2.55
N ASP A 11 -53.43 -43.94 2.10
CA ASP A 11 -53.11 -42.56 1.75
C ASP A 11 -51.64 -42.25 1.44
N VAL A 12 -51.31 -42.31 0.16
CA VAL A 12 -50.18 -41.57 -0.40
C VAL A 12 -50.49 -40.09 -0.20
N GLU A 13 -49.98 -39.52 0.89
CA GLU A 13 -49.95 -38.10 1.14
C GLU A 13 -49.31 -37.42 -0.08
N GLN A 14 -50.16 -36.81 -0.91
CA GLN A 14 -49.73 -36.02 -2.05
C GLN A 14 -48.92 -34.86 -1.49
N THR A 15 -47.60 -35.03 -1.44
CA THR A 15 -46.65 -33.94 -1.25
C THR A 15 -47.09 -32.80 -2.17
N PRO A 16 -47.38 -31.59 -1.63
CA PRO A 16 -47.88 -30.51 -2.45
C PRO A 16 -46.84 -30.27 -3.53
N ARG A 17 -47.23 -30.42 -4.79
CA ARG A 17 -46.42 -30.03 -5.95
C ARG A 17 -46.13 -28.55 -5.79
N ILE A 18 -44.99 -28.23 -5.17
CA ILE A 18 -44.49 -26.88 -5.06
C ILE A 18 -44.34 -26.39 -6.49
N ASN A 19 -45.16 -25.41 -6.85
CA ASN A 19 -45.16 -24.82 -8.17
C ASN A 19 -43.82 -24.12 -8.40
N ILE A 20 -42.87 -24.83 -9.02
CA ILE A 20 -41.53 -24.33 -9.39
C ILE A 20 -41.71 -23.42 -10.62
N GLN A 21 -42.30 -22.24 -10.41
CA GLN A 21 -42.33 -21.17 -11.40
C GLN A 21 -41.78 -19.86 -10.80
N SER A 22 -40.61 -19.93 -10.16
CA SER A 22 -39.75 -18.75 -10.02
C SER A 22 -38.61 -18.86 -11.04
N LYS A 23 -38.66 -17.99 -12.05
CA LYS A 23 -37.73 -17.96 -13.19
C LYS A 23 -36.28 -18.04 -12.66
N PRO A 24 -35.43 -18.95 -13.16
CA PRO A 24 -34.06 -19.15 -12.68
C PRO A 24 -33.23 -17.86 -12.67
N ALA A 25 -33.51 -16.94 -13.61
CA ALA A 25 -32.90 -15.62 -13.68
C ALA A 25 -33.10 -14.77 -12.41
N PHE A 26 -34.28 -14.81 -11.78
CA PHE A 26 -34.55 -14.02 -10.58
C PHE A 26 -33.75 -14.51 -9.38
N ARG A 27 -33.53 -15.83 -9.26
CA ARG A 27 -32.69 -16.39 -8.17
C ARG A 27 -31.22 -16.00 -8.35
N VAL A 28 -30.70 -16.12 -9.56
CA VAL A 28 -29.32 -15.71 -9.89
C VAL A 28 -29.11 -14.22 -9.63
N LEU A 29 -30.05 -13.37 -10.04
CA LEU A 29 -30.01 -11.94 -9.78
C LEU A 29 -30.06 -11.63 -8.27
N SER A 30 -30.93 -12.31 -7.52
CA SER A 30 -31.03 -12.10 -6.07
C SER A 30 -29.77 -12.54 -5.32
N PHE A 31 -29.13 -13.62 -5.76
CA PHE A 31 -27.85 -14.08 -5.21
C PHE A 31 -26.73 -13.08 -5.52
N ALA A 32 -26.61 -12.66 -6.78
CA ALA A 32 -25.63 -11.67 -7.22
C ALA A 32 -25.78 -10.35 -6.45
N LEU A 33 -27.01 -9.86 -6.28
CA LEU A 33 -27.28 -8.62 -5.55
C LEU A 33 -26.91 -8.74 -4.06
N ARG A 34 -27.31 -9.83 -3.38
CA ARG A 34 -26.94 -10.06 -1.98
C ARG A 34 -25.44 -10.15 -1.81
N ARG A 35 -24.74 -10.80 -2.74
CA ARG A 35 -23.29 -10.92 -2.70
C ARG A 35 -22.58 -9.60 -2.96
N PHE A 36 -23.05 -8.83 -3.95
CA PHE A 36 -22.56 -7.47 -4.20
C PHE A 36 -22.73 -6.58 -2.97
N LEU A 37 -23.91 -6.58 -2.35
CA LEU A 37 -24.18 -5.79 -1.14
C LEU A 37 -23.30 -6.22 0.04
N ALA A 38 -23.07 -7.52 0.22
CA ALA A 38 -22.18 -8.03 1.26
C ALA A 38 -20.74 -7.55 1.03
N ILE A 39 -20.21 -7.67 -0.19
CA ILE A 39 -18.87 -7.20 -0.55
C ILE A 39 -18.76 -5.69 -0.38
N ALA A 40 -19.75 -4.92 -0.86
CA ALA A 40 -19.78 -3.47 -0.71
C ALA A 40 -19.79 -3.04 0.77
N LEU A 41 -20.56 -3.74 1.62
CA LEU A 41 -20.58 -3.50 3.06
C LEU A 41 -19.23 -3.83 3.70
N THR A 42 -18.60 -4.94 3.33
CA THR A 42 -17.26 -5.31 3.83
C THR A 42 -16.22 -4.26 3.45
N ILE A 43 -16.24 -3.80 2.20
CA ILE A 43 -15.34 -2.74 1.71
C ILE A 43 -15.60 -1.43 2.46
N PHE A 44 -16.86 -1.04 2.66
CA PHE A 44 -17.23 0.14 3.43
C PHE A 44 -16.69 0.08 4.86
N VAL A 45 -16.91 -1.03 5.57
CA VAL A 45 -16.43 -1.21 6.95
C VAL A 45 -14.90 -1.21 7.01
N GLY A 46 -14.24 -1.91 6.08
CA GLY A 46 -12.77 -1.93 6.00
C GLY A 46 -12.19 -0.53 5.78
N ILE A 47 -12.72 0.22 4.81
CA ILE A 47 -12.27 1.59 4.53
C ILE A 47 -12.60 2.51 5.70
N PHE A 48 -13.76 2.36 6.35
CA PHE A 48 -14.09 3.13 7.54
C PHE A 48 -13.05 2.96 8.65
N ILE A 49 -12.64 1.72 8.94
CA ILE A 49 -11.59 1.44 9.92
C ILE A 49 -10.26 2.10 9.50
N ILE A 50 -9.90 2.01 8.22
CA ILE A 50 -8.65 2.61 7.70
C ILE A 50 -8.69 4.13 7.82
N VAL A 51 -9.80 4.77 7.48
CA VAL A 51 -9.97 6.24 7.59
C VAL A 51 -9.91 6.68 9.06
N VAL A 52 -10.53 5.92 9.98
CA VAL A 52 -10.43 6.18 11.42
C VAL A 52 -8.98 6.07 11.89
N LEU A 53 -8.25 5.03 11.48
CA LEU A 53 -6.86 4.83 11.85
C LEU A 53 -5.95 5.93 11.27
N ALA A 54 -6.12 6.25 9.99
CA ALA A 54 -5.35 7.27 9.29
C ALA A 54 -5.59 8.67 9.89
N ASN A 55 -6.76 8.92 10.48
CA ASN A 55 -7.07 10.19 11.13
C ASN A 55 -6.90 10.17 12.66
N HIS A 56 -6.38 9.10 13.28
CA HIS A 56 -6.24 9.01 14.74
C HIS A 56 -5.46 10.20 15.35
N ASN A 57 -4.45 10.73 14.63
CA ASN A 57 -3.68 11.92 15.03
C ASN A 57 -4.09 13.19 14.28
N GLY A 58 -5.31 13.22 13.72
CA GLY A 58 -5.78 14.29 12.84
C GLY A 58 -5.04 14.35 11.50
N GLY A 59 -4.52 13.22 11.01
CA GLY A 59 -3.72 13.17 9.78
C GLY A 59 -4.48 13.68 8.56
N ILE A 60 -5.68 13.13 8.32
CA ILE A 60 -6.57 13.57 7.22
C ILE A 60 -7.00 15.02 7.44
N ASP A 61 -7.33 15.40 8.68
CA ASP A 61 -7.74 16.77 9.00
C ASP A 61 -6.65 17.81 8.71
N LYS A 62 -5.38 17.48 9.01
CA LYS A 62 -4.23 18.36 8.71
C LYS A 62 -4.04 18.56 7.21
N ILE A 63 -4.26 17.51 6.42
CA ILE A 63 -4.14 17.58 4.96
C ILE A 63 -5.23 18.47 4.38
N ILE A 64 -6.48 18.26 4.79
CA ILE A 64 -7.61 19.09 4.35
C ILE A 64 -7.37 20.56 4.74
N ARG A 65 -6.86 20.82 5.95
CA ARG A 65 -6.51 22.18 6.40
C ARG A 65 -5.36 22.78 5.60
N SER A 66 -4.32 22.00 5.28
CA SER A 66 -3.19 22.45 4.45
C SER A 66 -3.67 22.88 3.07
N GLU A 67 -4.55 22.10 2.45
CA GLU A 67 -5.12 22.42 1.14
C GLU A 67 -6.01 23.67 1.20
N ILE A 68 -6.85 23.81 2.23
CA ILE A 68 -7.65 25.03 2.45
C ILE A 68 -6.72 26.24 2.56
N ASN A 69 -5.66 26.14 3.37
CA ASN A 69 -4.70 27.23 3.56
C ASN A 69 -4.01 27.60 2.24
N GLN A 70 -3.66 26.62 1.41
CA GLN A 70 -3.05 26.86 0.09
C GLN A 70 -4.03 27.54 -0.88
N GLN A 71 -5.28 27.08 -0.93
CA GLN A 71 -6.32 27.70 -1.78
C GLN A 71 -6.62 29.15 -1.34
N VAL A 72 -6.71 29.37 -0.02
CA VAL A 72 -6.93 30.70 0.56
C VAL A 72 -5.72 31.62 0.32
N ALA A 73 -4.49 31.09 0.36
CA ALA A 73 -3.30 31.84 0.02
C ALA A 73 -3.31 32.31 -1.45
N VAL A 74 -3.73 31.44 -2.38
CA VAL A 74 -3.89 31.81 -3.80
C VAL A 74 -5.01 32.83 -4.00
N LEU A 75 -6.13 32.69 -3.30
CA LEU A 75 -7.23 33.68 -3.31
C LEU A 75 -6.77 35.03 -2.77
N GLY A 76 -5.97 35.05 -1.70
CA GLY A 76 -5.40 36.27 -1.13
C GLY A 76 -4.40 36.98 -2.05
N GLN A 77 -3.81 36.27 -3.02
CA GLN A 77 -2.96 36.87 -4.05
C GLN A 77 -3.75 37.43 -5.23
N ASN A 78 -5.06 37.17 -5.33
CA ASN A 78 -5.89 37.66 -6.42
C ASN A 78 -6.25 39.15 -6.19
N PRO A 79 -5.87 40.07 -7.10
CA PRO A 79 -6.15 41.51 -6.94
C PRO A 79 -7.63 41.87 -6.83
N TYR A 80 -8.52 40.98 -7.29
CA TYR A 80 -9.97 41.18 -7.30
C TYR A 80 -10.67 40.58 -6.06
N PHE A 81 -9.92 39.93 -5.16
CA PHE A 81 -10.47 39.36 -3.94
C PHE A 81 -10.36 40.39 -2.80
N HIS A 82 -11.51 40.89 -2.33
CA HIS A 82 -11.60 41.85 -1.21
C HIS A 82 -12.15 41.22 0.08
N GLY A 83 -12.27 39.89 0.15
CA GLY A 83 -12.82 39.17 1.29
C GLY A 83 -11.79 38.92 2.40
N ASN A 84 -12.26 38.60 3.60
CA ASN A 84 -11.38 38.12 4.68
C ASN A 84 -10.98 36.66 4.41
N THR A 85 -9.69 36.42 4.21
CA THR A 85 -9.10 35.09 3.95
C THR A 85 -9.35 34.09 5.08
N GLN A 86 -9.37 34.51 6.35
CA GLN A 86 -9.67 33.62 7.48
C GLN A 86 -11.14 33.17 7.50
N VAL A 87 -12.07 34.06 7.18
CA VAL A 87 -13.50 33.73 7.13
C VAL A 87 -13.79 32.75 5.99
N GLU A 88 -13.14 32.93 4.84
CA GLU A 88 -13.23 31.96 3.73
C GLU A 88 -12.58 30.62 4.09
N ALA A 89 -11.46 30.60 4.81
CA ALA A 89 -10.84 29.37 5.30
C ALA A 89 -11.79 28.58 6.23
N GLU A 90 -12.49 29.26 7.14
CA GLU A 90 -13.47 28.63 8.04
C GLU A 90 -14.73 28.13 7.30
N LYS A 91 -15.21 28.88 6.30
CA LYS A 91 -16.29 28.43 5.41
C LYS A 91 -15.89 27.17 4.63
N MET A 92 -14.67 27.13 4.09
CA MET A 92 -14.15 25.94 3.41
C MET A 92 -13.98 24.77 4.39
N ALA A 93 -13.54 25.04 5.62
CA ALA A 93 -13.36 24.01 6.64
C ALA A 93 -14.69 23.37 7.06
N THR A 94 -15.72 24.19 7.28
CA THR A 94 -17.08 23.73 7.58
C THR A 94 -17.69 22.99 6.38
N ALA A 95 -17.53 23.51 5.16
CA ALA A 95 -18.00 22.86 3.93
C ALA A 95 -17.35 21.48 3.72
N ARG A 96 -16.07 21.30 4.04
CA ARG A 96 -15.35 20.02 3.98
C ARG A 96 -15.60 19.09 5.17
N GLY A 97 -16.38 19.54 6.17
CA GLY A 97 -16.81 18.70 7.29
C GLY A 97 -15.77 18.55 8.41
N LEU A 98 -14.76 19.43 8.48
CA LEU A 98 -13.75 19.42 9.54
C LEU A 98 -14.35 19.63 10.94
N THR A 99 -15.49 20.34 11.01
CA THR A 99 -16.23 20.68 12.23
C THR A 99 -17.30 19.66 12.62
N LEU A 100 -17.53 18.62 11.82
CA LEU A 100 -18.52 17.59 12.11
C LEU A 100 -18.12 16.74 13.33
N SER A 101 -19.11 16.22 14.04
CA SER A 101 -18.90 15.23 15.09
C SER A 101 -18.36 13.92 14.51
N PHE A 102 -17.85 13.03 15.38
CA PHE A 102 -17.15 11.80 14.98
C PHE A 102 -17.86 11.02 13.87
N TRP A 103 -19.10 10.57 14.08
CA TRP A 103 -19.78 9.68 13.14
C TRP A 103 -20.04 10.32 11.76
N PRO A 104 -20.69 11.50 11.66
CA PRO A 104 -20.90 12.13 10.36
C PRO A 104 -19.59 12.44 9.63
N LYS A 105 -18.54 12.84 10.36
CA LYS A 105 -17.23 13.13 9.79
C LYS A 105 -16.60 11.90 9.15
N TYR A 106 -16.49 10.81 9.91
CA TYR A 106 -15.86 9.58 9.42
C TYR A 106 -16.68 8.89 8.34
N ILE A 107 -18.02 8.92 8.42
CA ILE A 107 -18.88 8.41 7.34
C ILE A 107 -18.66 9.21 6.06
N ARG A 108 -18.56 10.54 6.17
CA ARG A 108 -18.27 11.41 5.02
C ARG A 108 -16.89 11.13 4.42
N TYR A 109 -15.85 11.02 5.23
CA TYR A 109 -14.51 10.70 4.76
C TYR A 109 -14.45 9.31 4.09
N THR A 110 -15.15 8.32 4.64
CA THR A 110 -15.29 7.00 3.99
C THR A 110 -16.01 7.11 2.65
N TRP A 111 -17.05 7.93 2.57
CA TRP A 111 -17.76 8.18 1.31
C TRP A 111 -16.87 8.87 0.27
N GLN A 112 -16.10 9.89 0.67
CA GLN A 112 -15.11 10.55 -0.18
C GLN A 112 -14.02 9.58 -0.64
N ALA A 113 -13.55 8.70 0.26
CA ALA A 113 -12.59 7.67 -0.07
C ALA A 113 -13.14 6.69 -1.13
N LEU A 114 -14.36 6.19 -0.92
CA LEU A 114 -15.05 5.30 -1.87
C LEU A 114 -15.28 5.98 -3.24
N THR A 115 -15.59 7.27 -3.24
CA THR A 115 -15.79 8.02 -4.48
C THR A 115 -14.49 8.52 -5.12
N LEU A 116 -13.34 8.29 -4.46
CA LEU A 116 -12.02 8.79 -4.82
C LEU A 116 -11.98 10.32 -4.93
N ASP A 117 -12.84 11.02 -4.20
CA ASP A 117 -12.99 12.47 -4.21
C ASP A 117 -12.11 13.11 -3.12
N PHE A 118 -10.81 13.14 -3.39
CA PHE A 118 -9.79 13.71 -2.49
C PHE A 118 -9.26 15.08 -2.96
N GLY A 119 -9.83 15.65 -4.02
CA GLY A 119 -9.34 16.88 -4.63
C GLY A 119 -8.05 16.70 -5.42
N ASP A 120 -7.20 17.71 -5.36
CA ASP A 120 -5.94 17.79 -6.12
C ASP A 120 -4.75 17.34 -5.28
N ALA A 121 -3.76 16.75 -5.94
CA ALA A 121 -2.46 16.47 -5.33
C ALA A 121 -1.74 17.79 -4.96
N LEU A 122 -1.19 17.85 -3.76
CA LEU A 122 -0.51 19.04 -3.23
C LEU A 122 0.83 19.28 -3.94
N ASP A 123 1.58 18.21 -4.20
CA ASP A 123 2.86 18.22 -4.90
C ASP A 123 2.67 18.14 -6.42
N ARG A 124 2.44 19.33 -6.99
CA ARG A 124 2.30 19.53 -8.42
C ARG A 124 3.52 19.11 -9.24
N LYS A 125 4.72 19.09 -8.66
CA LYS A 125 5.95 18.76 -9.39
C LYS A 125 6.05 17.26 -9.64
N ASN A 126 5.70 16.45 -8.64
CA ASN A 126 5.92 15.02 -8.67
C ASN A 126 4.69 14.20 -9.13
N PHE A 127 3.47 14.73 -8.98
CA PHE A 127 2.23 13.98 -9.29
C PHE A 127 1.45 14.50 -10.50
N ASN A 128 2.00 15.43 -11.27
CA ASN A 128 1.34 15.81 -12.52
C ASN A 128 1.32 14.63 -13.50
N VAL A 129 0.17 14.42 -14.13
CA VAL A 129 -0.01 13.39 -15.16
C VAL A 129 -0.65 14.01 -16.39
N TRP A 130 -0.15 13.63 -17.56
CA TRP A 130 -0.77 13.99 -18.84
C TRP A 130 -1.87 12.99 -19.18
N ILE A 131 -3.06 13.50 -19.44
CA ILE A 131 -4.23 12.71 -19.82
C ILE A 131 -4.78 13.17 -21.17
N ASN A 132 -5.33 12.23 -21.93
CA ASN A 132 -6.01 12.53 -23.19
C ASN A 132 -7.47 12.87 -22.90
N THR A 133 -7.86 14.11 -23.19
CA THR A 133 -9.22 14.61 -23.06
C THR A 133 -9.78 14.91 -24.46
N PRO A 134 -11.11 14.93 -24.68
CA PRO A 134 -11.67 15.31 -25.99
C PRO A 134 -11.21 16.68 -26.53
N LYS A 135 -10.69 17.55 -25.65
CA LYS A 135 -10.14 18.87 -25.99
C LYS A 135 -8.63 18.89 -26.24
N GLY A 136 -7.96 17.73 -26.21
CA GLY A 136 -6.52 17.60 -26.36
C GLY A 136 -5.83 16.97 -25.14
N VAL A 137 -4.51 17.01 -25.13
CA VAL A 137 -3.67 16.48 -24.05
C VAL A 137 -3.54 17.54 -22.96
N THR A 138 -4.03 17.26 -21.76
CA THR A 138 -3.99 18.20 -20.62
C THR A 138 -3.28 17.58 -19.42
N GLN A 139 -2.63 18.43 -18.62
CA GLN A 139 -2.12 18.01 -17.32
C GLN A 139 -3.24 18.05 -16.28
N THR A 140 -3.31 17.01 -15.45
CA THR A 140 -4.23 16.95 -14.31
C THR A 140 -3.47 16.78 -13.01
N LEU A 141 -4.07 17.32 -11.94
CA LEU A 141 -3.67 17.11 -10.55
C LEU A 141 -4.76 16.39 -9.75
N VAL A 142 -5.91 16.12 -10.37
CA VAL A 142 -7.04 15.48 -9.70
C VAL A 142 -6.64 14.06 -9.33
N ILE A 143 -6.64 13.74 -8.04
CA ILE A 143 -6.15 12.46 -7.49
C ILE A 143 -6.82 11.27 -8.17
N ARG A 144 -8.14 11.34 -8.37
CA ARG A 144 -8.91 10.32 -9.08
C ARG A 144 -8.37 10.05 -10.49
N GLU A 145 -8.06 11.10 -11.24
CA GLU A 145 -7.59 10.99 -12.62
C GLU A 145 -6.16 10.45 -12.67
N ILE A 146 -5.30 10.88 -11.73
CA ILE A 146 -3.95 10.35 -11.57
C ILE A 146 -4.01 8.83 -11.33
N ILE A 147 -4.85 8.38 -10.39
CA ILE A 147 -5.01 6.95 -10.07
C ILE A 147 -5.50 6.17 -11.29
N PHE A 148 -6.55 6.66 -11.98
CA PHE A 148 -7.08 5.98 -13.18
C PHE A 148 -6.11 5.99 -14.36
N ALA A 149 -5.23 6.98 -14.47
CA ALA A 149 -4.18 6.99 -15.49
C ALA A 149 -3.09 5.93 -15.22
N LYS A 150 -2.85 5.56 -13.96
CA LYS A 150 -1.84 4.56 -13.57
C LYS A 150 -2.40 3.13 -13.47
N LEU A 151 -3.68 2.98 -13.16
CA LEU A 151 -4.33 1.68 -12.95
C LEU A 151 -4.16 0.68 -14.12
N PRO A 152 -4.29 1.07 -15.41
CA PRO A 152 -4.12 0.15 -16.52
C PRO A 152 -2.74 -0.52 -16.58
N TYR A 153 -1.68 0.16 -16.15
CA TYR A 153 -0.32 -0.39 -16.16
C TYR A 153 -0.16 -1.52 -15.16
N THR A 154 -0.74 -1.38 -13.97
CA THR A 154 -0.76 -2.46 -12.96
C THR A 154 -1.60 -3.63 -13.44
N ILE A 155 -2.77 -3.37 -14.05
CA ILE A 155 -3.63 -4.42 -14.62
C ILE A 155 -2.92 -5.16 -15.76
N LEU A 156 -2.19 -4.46 -16.63
CA LEU A 156 -1.42 -5.06 -17.71
C LEU A 156 -0.33 -5.98 -17.14
N LEU A 157 0.50 -5.47 -16.22
CA LEU A 157 1.60 -6.21 -15.63
C LEU A 157 1.13 -7.46 -14.87
N SER A 158 0.15 -7.29 -13.97
CA SER A 158 -0.43 -8.39 -13.20
C SER A 158 -1.18 -9.36 -14.11
N GLY A 159 -2.05 -8.87 -14.98
CA GLY A 159 -2.85 -9.69 -15.89
C GLY A 159 -2.01 -10.58 -16.80
N VAL A 160 -0.96 -10.03 -17.42
CA VAL A 160 -0.03 -10.82 -18.25
C VAL A 160 0.71 -11.86 -17.42
N SER A 161 1.17 -11.50 -16.21
CA SER A 161 1.88 -12.42 -15.32
C SER A 161 1.01 -13.61 -14.90
N TYR A 162 -0.22 -13.34 -14.46
CA TYR A 162 -1.15 -14.40 -14.04
C TYR A 162 -1.65 -15.24 -15.21
N LEU A 163 -1.83 -14.62 -16.38
CA LEU A 163 -2.18 -15.36 -17.59
C LEU A 163 -1.07 -16.34 -17.97
N LEU A 164 0.19 -15.90 -17.99
CA LEU A 164 1.32 -16.79 -18.24
C LEU A 164 1.47 -17.86 -17.16
N LEU A 165 1.28 -17.51 -15.90
CA LEU A 165 1.29 -18.44 -14.77
C LEU A 165 0.24 -19.55 -14.94
N ALA A 166 -0.98 -19.21 -15.38
CA ALA A 166 -2.03 -20.18 -15.67
C ALA A 166 -1.69 -21.04 -16.90
N LEU A 167 -1.26 -20.40 -18.00
CA LEU A 167 -0.98 -21.05 -19.28
C LEU A 167 0.21 -22.00 -19.22
N LEU A 168 1.22 -21.68 -18.40
CA LEU A 168 2.41 -22.53 -18.22
C LEU A 168 2.21 -23.50 -17.05
N GLY A 169 1.69 -23.00 -15.92
CA GLY A 169 1.65 -23.75 -14.68
C GLY A 169 0.58 -24.85 -14.66
N ILE A 170 -0.62 -24.62 -15.20
CA ILE A 170 -1.69 -25.64 -15.18
C ILE A 170 -1.30 -26.85 -16.08
N PRO A 171 -0.83 -26.65 -17.33
CA PRO A 171 -0.38 -27.77 -18.15
C PRO A 171 0.82 -28.49 -17.55
N LEU A 172 1.77 -27.75 -16.97
CA LEU A 172 2.92 -28.36 -16.29
C LEU A 172 2.47 -29.20 -15.10
N ALA A 173 1.59 -28.68 -14.24
CA ALA A 173 1.05 -29.42 -13.10
C ALA A 173 0.31 -30.70 -13.52
N LEU A 174 -0.48 -30.63 -14.60
CA LEU A 174 -1.20 -31.77 -15.16
C LEU A 174 -0.26 -32.82 -15.79
N TYR A 175 0.84 -32.38 -16.38
CA TYR A 175 1.89 -33.28 -16.86
C TYR A 175 2.60 -33.97 -15.68
N LEU A 176 3.01 -33.21 -14.65
CA LEU A 176 3.73 -33.74 -13.50
C LEU A 176 2.88 -34.69 -12.65
N CYS A 177 1.58 -34.44 -12.49
CA CYS A 177 0.71 -35.35 -11.74
C CYS A 177 0.56 -36.72 -12.43
N ARG A 178 0.74 -36.78 -13.75
CA ARG A 178 0.68 -38.03 -14.52
C ARG A 178 2.00 -38.79 -14.52
N ASN A 179 3.10 -38.06 -14.37
CA ASN A 179 4.46 -38.57 -14.38
C ASN A 179 5.09 -38.40 -12.99
N GLU A 180 4.32 -38.74 -11.95
CA GLU A 180 4.76 -38.67 -10.57
C GLU A 180 6.08 -39.43 -10.36
N GLY A 181 7.00 -38.79 -9.65
CA GLY A 181 8.31 -39.37 -9.34
C GLY A 181 9.35 -39.24 -10.45
N ASN A 182 8.99 -38.71 -11.62
CA ASN A 182 9.93 -38.37 -12.70
C ASN A 182 10.89 -37.25 -12.26
N TRP A 183 12.03 -37.11 -12.93
CA TRP A 183 13.04 -36.10 -12.63
C TRP A 183 12.49 -34.67 -12.64
N LEU A 184 11.58 -34.34 -13.58
CA LEU A 184 10.92 -33.03 -13.64
C LEU A 184 10.05 -32.76 -12.41
N ASP A 185 9.34 -33.78 -11.92
CA ASP A 185 8.48 -33.68 -10.73
C ASP A 185 9.33 -33.45 -9.48
N ARG A 186 10.45 -34.20 -9.35
CA ARG A 186 11.43 -33.99 -8.29
C ARG A 186 12.08 -32.61 -8.37
N LEU A 187 12.44 -32.15 -9.57
CA LEU A 187 13.06 -30.84 -9.77
C LEU A 187 12.12 -29.71 -9.35
N VAL A 188 10.85 -29.75 -9.77
CA VAL A 188 9.86 -28.76 -9.34
C VAL A 188 9.67 -28.80 -7.83
N GLY A 189 9.61 -29.99 -7.23
CA GLY A 189 9.58 -30.15 -5.78
C GLY A 189 10.79 -29.51 -5.07
N ILE A 190 12.00 -29.69 -5.60
CA ILE A 190 13.24 -29.09 -5.08
C ILE A 190 13.24 -27.56 -5.24
N LEU A 191 12.65 -27.04 -6.32
CA LEU A 191 12.61 -25.60 -6.60
C LEU A 191 11.47 -24.87 -5.87
N THR A 192 10.52 -25.58 -5.26
CA THR A 192 9.42 -24.97 -4.48
C THR A 192 9.86 -23.89 -3.49
N PRO A 193 10.95 -24.05 -2.70
CA PRO A 193 11.41 -23.02 -1.78
C PRO A 193 11.81 -21.70 -2.47
N LEU A 194 12.20 -21.72 -3.74
CA LEU A 194 12.54 -20.52 -4.52
C LEU A 194 11.33 -19.57 -4.66
N SER A 195 10.10 -20.11 -4.63
CA SER A 195 8.87 -19.30 -4.60
C SER A 195 8.66 -18.54 -3.29
N SER A 196 9.49 -18.77 -2.26
CA SER A 196 9.50 -17.92 -1.05
C SER A 196 10.18 -16.57 -1.30
N VAL A 197 10.96 -16.46 -2.38
CA VAL A 197 11.65 -15.21 -2.76
C VAL A 197 10.62 -14.24 -3.36
N PRO A 198 10.46 -13.03 -2.81
CA PRO A 198 9.52 -12.05 -3.34
C PRO A 198 9.83 -11.68 -4.80
N SER A 199 8.79 -11.37 -5.57
CA SER A 199 8.91 -11.02 -6.98
C SER A 199 9.88 -9.87 -7.26
N TRP A 200 9.92 -8.83 -6.42
CA TRP A 200 10.86 -7.72 -6.59
C TRP A 200 12.31 -8.15 -6.37
N VAL A 201 12.59 -9.10 -5.48
CA VAL A 201 13.93 -9.68 -5.26
C VAL A 201 14.35 -10.52 -6.47
N MET A 202 13.43 -11.35 -6.99
CA MET A 202 13.66 -12.06 -8.25
C MET A 202 13.94 -11.06 -9.38
N GLY A 203 13.26 -9.92 -9.38
CA GLY A 203 13.52 -8.81 -10.30
C GLY A 203 14.95 -8.29 -10.23
N VAL A 204 15.49 -8.08 -9.03
CA VAL A 204 16.90 -7.66 -8.82
C VAL A 204 17.87 -8.65 -9.47
N LEU A 205 17.68 -9.95 -9.20
CA LEU A 205 18.54 -11.01 -9.76
C LEU A 205 18.45 -11.06 -11.29
N LEU A 206 17.23 -10.96 -11.83
CA LEU A 206 17.01 -10.95 -13.27
C LEU A 206 17.62 -9.72 -13.95
N VAL A 207 17.51 -8.53 -13.34
CA VAL A 207 18.14 -7.31 -13.87
C VAL A 207 19.65 -7.42 -13.86
N LEU A 208 20.25 -7.96 -12.78
CA LEU A 208 21.70 -8.17 -12.70
C LEU A 208 22.19 -9.04 -13.87
N VAL A 209 21.56 -10.18 -14.09
CA VAL A 209 21.99 -11.12 -15.14
C VAL A 209 21.61 -10.64 -16.54
N PHE A 210 20.33 -10.34 -16.78
CA PHE A 210 19.82 -10.12 -18.12
C PHE A 210 19.92 -8.67 -18.61
N SER A 211 20.04 -7.71 -17.70
CA SER A 211 20.17 -6.30 -18.04
C SER A 211 21.61 -5.80 -17.89
N ALA A 212 22.23 -6.01 -16.73
CA ALA A 212 23.56 -5.48 -16.47
C ALA A 212 24.67 -6.28 -17.19
N GLU A 213 24.68 -7.60 -17.03
CA GLU A 213 25.71 -8.46 -17.64
C GLU A 213 25.42 -8.75 -19.12
N LEU A 214 24.27 -9.33 -19.42
CA LEU A 214 23.93 -9.80 -20.78
C LEU A 214 23.39 -8.69 -21.70
N LYS A 215 22.82 -7.62 -21.14
CA LYS A 215 22.19 -6.50 -21.89
C LYS A 215 21.11 -6.94 -22.88
N TRP A 216 20.40 -8.03 -22.57
CA TRP A 216 19.32 -8.58 -23.39
C TRP A 216 17.99 -7.87 -23.20
N PHE A 217 17.75 -7.30 -22.02
CA PHE A 217 16.48 -6.68 -21.66
C PHE A 217 16.70 -5.40 -20.84
N PRO A 218 15.76 -4.45 -20.87
CA PRO A 218 15.86 -3.20 -20.12
C PRO A 218 15.62 -3.46 -18.63
N ALA A 219 16.26 -2.67 -17.77
CA ALA A 219 16.17 -2.83 -16.32
C ALA A 219 14.83 -2.37 -15.73
N GLY A 220 14.00 -1.65 -16.48
CA GLY A 220 12.75 -1.07 -16.01
C GLY A 220 12.15 -0.06 -16.98
N LYS A 221 11.15 0.71 -16.52
CA LYS A 221 10.31 1.63 -17.30
C LYS A 221 9.45 0.92 -18.37
N ILE A 222 8.70 1.69 -19.14
CA ILE A 222 7.86 1.19 -20.26
C ILE A 222 8.46 1.50 -21.64
N PHE A 223 9.40 2.45 -21.69
CA PHE A 223 10.15 2.85 -22.88
C PHE A 223 11.55 3.31 -22.47
N ASP A 224 12.55 3.07 -23.31
CA ASP A 224 13.91 3.60 -23.13
C ASP A 224 13.97 5.10 -23.42
N ASN A 225 13.30 5.52 -24.50
CA ASN A 225 13.27 6.88 -25.04
C ASN A 225 11.81 7.33 -25.31
N MET A 226 11.62 8.27 -26.23
CA MET A 226 10.30 8.74 -26.65
C MET A 226 9.47 7.58 -27.24
N PRO A 227 8.15 7.53 -26.99
CA PRO A 227 7.31 6.43 -27.47
C PRO A 227 7.36 6.33 -29.00
N PRO A 228 7.38 5.12 -29.57
CA PRO A 228 7.28 4.93 -31.02
C PRO A 228 6.03 5.61 -31.60
N SER A 229 6.14 6.17 -32.81
CA SER A 229 5.03 6.87 -33.48
C SER A 229 3.89 5.94 -33.91
N THR A 230 4.18 4.65 -34.09
CA THR A 230 3.21 3.62 -34.49
C THR A 230 2.69 2.82 -33.30
N THR A 231 1.39 2.50 -33.29
CA THR A 231 0.77 1.68 -32.24
C THR A 231 1.43 0.31 -32.08
N LEU A 232 1.79 -0.35 -33.20
CA LEU A 232 2.49 -1.65 -33.17
C LEU A 232 3.88 -1.52 -32.53
N GLY A 233 4.61 -0.44 -32.84
CA GLY A 233 5.90 -0.15 -32.20
C GLY A 233 5.75 0.06 -30.69
N VAL A 234 4.71 0.77 -30.25
CA VAL A 234 4.41 0.95 -28.82
C VAL A 234 4.16 -0.39 -28.13
N ILE A 235 3.35 -1.27 -28.73
CA ILE A 235 3.06 -2.61 -28.18
C ILE A 235 4.35 -3.43 -28.07
N GLY A 236 5.18 -3.43 -29.11
CA GLY A 236 6.46 -4.16 -29.11
C GLY A 236 7.42 -3.65 -28.03
N ALA A 237 7.54 -2.33 -27.89
CA ALA A 237 8.38 -1.72 -26.85
C ALA A 237 7.89 -2.07 -25.44
N VAL A 238 6.58 -1.95 -25.18
CA VAL A 238 6.00 -2.32 -23.89
C VAL A 238 6.17 -3.81 -23.61
N ALA A 239 5.97 -4.68 -24.60
CA ALA A 239 6.17 -6.12 -24.45
C ALA A 239 7.62 -6.48 -24.10
N TYR A 240 8.59 -5.81 -24.73
CA TYR A 240 10.01 -5.96 -24.45
C TYR A 240 10.36 -5.53 -23.01
N HIS A 241 9.76 -4.44 -22.52
CA HIS A 241 9.95 -3.95 -21.16
C HIS A 241 9.19 -4.78 -20.10
N LEU A 242 8.14 -5.51 -20.50
CA LEU A 242 7.40 -6.40 -19.62
C LEU A 242 8.15 -7.69 -19.27
N VAL A 243 9.15 -8.10 -20.07
CA VAL A 243 9.78 -9.43 -19.94
C VAL A 243 10.34 -9.66 -18.54
N LEU A 244 11.21 -8.78 -18.03
CA LEU A 244 11.82 -8.98 -16.70
C LEU A 244 10.80 -8.87 -15.54
N PRO A 245 9.94 -7.82 -15.47
CA PRO A 245 8.92 -7.73 -14.43
C PRO A 245 7.98 -8.94 -14.39
N VAL A 246 7.51 -9.39 -15.55
CA VAL A 246 6.59 -10.53 -15.66
C VAL A 246 7.29 -11.83 -15.27
N THR A 247 8.52 -12.04 -15.74
CA THR A 247 9.30 -13.23 -15.40
C THR A 247 9.61 -13.29 -13.91
N ALA A 248 9.88 -12.14 -13.29
CA ALA A 248 10.09 -12.03 -11.85
C ALA A 248 8.86 -12.51 -11.05
N ILE A 249 7.65 -12.07 -11.46
CA ILE A 249 6.39 -12.50 -10.84
C ILE A 249 6.16 -13.99 -11.06
N VAL A 250 6.31 -14.47 -12.29
CA VAL A 250 6.10 -15.89 -12.62
C VAL A 250 7.06 -16.78 -11.83
N LEU A 251 8.36 -16.50 -11.80
CA LEU A 251 9.33 -17.30 -11.06
C LEU A 251 9.09 -17.31 -9.55
N SER A 252 8.63 -16.18 -8.99
CA SER A 252 8.28 -16.11 -7.56
C SER A 252 7.07 -16.97 -7.17
N LEU A 253 6.25 -17.42 -8.13
CA LEU A 253 5.01 -18.15 -7.83
C LEU A 253 4.95 -19.56 -8.42
N ILE A 254 5.61 -19.78 -9.56
CA ILE A 254 5.35 -20.94 -10.43
C ILE A 254 5.65 -22.28 -9.74
N PHE A 255 6.77 -22.43 -9.04
CA PHE A 255 7.15 -23.73 -8.46
C PHE A 255 6.18 -24.14 -7.34
N GLN A 256 5.85 -23.24 -6.42
CA GLN A 256 4.88 -23.50 -5.37
C GLN A 256 3.48 -23.79 -5.91
N LEU A 257 3.00 -23.00 -6.87
CA LEU A 257 1.66 -23.22 -7.44
C LEU A 257 1.59 -24.51 -8.25
N VAL A 258 2.57 -24.77 -9.11
CA VAL A 258 2.62 -26.00 -9.92
C VAL A 258 2.67 -27.22 -9.02
N TYR A 259 3.51 -27.22 -7.98
CA TYR A 259 3.60 -28.34 -7.05
C TYR A 259 2.29 -28.56 -6.27
N GLY A 260 1.65 -27.48 -5.82
CA GLY A 260 0.33 -27.53 -5.17
C GLY A 260 -0.77 -28.06 -6.10
N TRP A 261 -0.87 -27.52 -7.32
CA TRP A 261 -1.83 -27.97 -8.34
C TRP A 261 -1.57 -29.41 -8.75
N ARG A 262 -0.31 -29.82 -8.94
CA ARG A 262 0.09 -31.19 -9.24
C ARG A 262 -0.37 -32.15 -8.15
N SER A 263 -0.15 -31.79 -6.89
CA SER A 263 -0.54 -32.62 -5.73
C SER A 263 -2.07 -32.76 -5.62
N TYR A 264 -2.81 -31.69 -5.94
CA TYR A 264 -4.27 -31.73 -5.96
C TYR A 264 -4.82 -32.54 -7.15
N LEU A 265 -4.25 -32.36 -8.34
CA LEU A 265 -4.64 -33.10 -9.55
C LEU A 265 -4.37 -34.60 -9.41
N LEU A 266 -3.33 -34.98 -8.67
CA LEU A 266 -2.99 -36.39 -8.41
C LEU A 266 -4.13 -37.14 -7.70
N ILE A 267 -4.84 -36.49 -6.77
CA ILE A 267 -5.98 -37.08 -6.07
C ILE A 267 -7.04 -37.53 -7.07
N TYR A 268 -7.43 -36.65 -8.00
CA TYR A 268 -8.40 -36.97 -9.05
C TYR A 268 -7.85 -37.99 -10.04
N ALA A 269 -6.56 -37.96 -10.34
CA ALA A 269 -5.93 -38.90 -11.27
C ALA A 269 -5.92 -40.36 -10.75
N GLN A 270 -6.06 -40.56 -9.44
CA GLN A 270 -6.10 -41.85 -8.76
C GLN A 270 -7.53 -42.38 -8.51
N GLU A 271 -8.56 -41.65 -8.93
CA GLU A 271 -9.96 -42.05 -8.75
C GLU A 271 -10.40 -43.17 -9.71
N ASP A 272 -11.33 -44.02 -9.24
CA ASP A 272 -11.82 -45.20 -9.97
C ASP A 272 -12.39 -44.87 -11.36
N TYR A 273 -13.07 -43.73 -11.49
CA TYR A 273 -13.65 -43.32 -12.78
C TYR A 273 -12.58 -42.96 -13.82
N VAL A 274 -11.37 -42.56 -13.38
CA VAL A 274 -10.22 -42.33 -14.26
C VAL A 274 -9.63 -43.67 -14.69
N MET A 275 -9.47 -44.62 -13.76
CA MET A 275 -9.01 -45.98 -14.06
C MET A 275 -9.96 -46.69 -15.03
N LEU A 276 -11.28 -46.56 -14.83
CA LEU A 276 -12.28 -47.10 -15.75
C LEU A 276 -12.18 -46.47 -17.15
N ALA A 277 -11.96 -45.15 -17.23
CA ALA A 277 -11.77 -44.47 -18.52
C ALA A 277 -10.51 -44.97 -19.25
N GLN A 278 -9.43 -45.24 -18.50
CA GLN A 278 -8.20 -45.83 -19.04
C GLN A 278 -8.44 -47.27 -19.54
N ALA A 279 -9.12 -48.11 -18.74
CA ALA A 279 -9.45 -49.48 -19.12
C ALA A 279 -10.34 -49.54 -20.39
N LYS A 280 -11.19 -48.54 -20.59
CA LYS A 280 -12.00 -48.37 -21.81
C LYS A 280 -11.23 -47.84 -23.02
N GLY A 281 -9.92 -47.59 -22.89
CA GLY A 281 -9.08 -47.09 -23.98
C GLY A 281 -9.30 -45.61 -24.32
N ALA A 282 -9.77 -44.79 -23.36
CA ALA A 282 -9.93 -43.35 -23.60
C ALA A 282 -8.58 -42.71 -23.98
N LYS A 283 -8.58 -41.82 -24.99
CA LYS A 283 -7.38 -41.10 -25.41
C LYS A 283 -6.81 -40.27 -24.25
N GLN A 284 -5.48 -40.18 -24.17
CA GLN A 284 -4.78 -39.43 -23.10
C GLN A 284 -5.28 -37.98 -22.95
N LYS A 285 -5.55 -37.30 -24.07
CA LYS A 285 -6.13 -35.94 -24.06
C LYS A 285 -7.50 -35.90 -23.38
N ALA A 286 -8.34 -36.90 -23.62
CA ALA A 286 -9.66 -37.00 -23.00
C ALA A 286 -9.53 -37.27 -21.49
N ILE A 287 -8.64 -38.19 -21.08
CA ILE A 287 -8.32 -38.45 -19.67
C ILE A 287 -7.91 -37.15 -18.96
N ASN A 288 -6.92 -36.46 -19.52
CA ASN A 288 -6.38 -35.23 -18.94
C ASN A 288 -7.42 -34.11 -18.83
N GLN A 289 -8.15 -33.82 -19.91
CA GLN A 289 -9.05 -32.66 -19.93
C GLN A 289 -10.40 -32.96 -19.25
N ARG A 290 -11.01 -34.10 -19.55
CA ARG A 290 -12.40 -34.40 -19.13
C ARG A 290 -12.48 -35.07 -17.77
N TYR A 291 -11.54 -35.97 -17.47
CA TYR A 291 -11.61 -36.80 -16.27
C TYR A 291 -10.75 -36.26 -15.12
N ILE A 292 -9.64 -35.58 -15.39
CA ILE A 292 -8.79 -35.02 -14.32
C ILE A 292 -9.00 -33.51 -14.17
N LEU A 293 -8.74 -32.75 -15.24
CA LEU A 293 -8.71 -31.29 -15.16
C LEU A 293 -10.09 -30.70 -14.87
N ARG A 294 -11.13 -31.11 -15.60
CA ARG A 294 -12.48 -30.54 -15.48
C ARG A 294 -13.07 -30.68 -14.06
N PRO A 295 -12.97 -31.82 -13.36
CA PRO A 295 -13.35 -31.92 -11.95
C PRO A 295 -12.51 -31.06 -11.00
N ALA A 296 -11.23 -30.84 -11.31
CA ALA A 296 -10.32 -30.04 -10.48
C ALA A 296 -10.39 -28.53 -10.75
N LEU A 297 -11.02 -28.09 -11.85
CA LEU A 297 -11.13 -26.67 -12.23
C LEU A 297 -11.64 -25.75 -11.11
N PRO A 298 -12.66 -26.11 -10.31
CA PRO A 298 -13.10 -25.26 -9.21
C PRO A 298 -11.95 -24.90 -8.27
N TYR A 299 -11.15 -25.88 -7.84
CA TYR A 299 -10.01 -25.63 -6.97
C TYR A 299 -8.93 -24.80 -7.65
N LEU A 300 -8.57 -25.11 -8.91
CA LEU A 300 -7.53 -24.37 -9.64
C LEU A 300 -7.91 -22.90 -9.82
N VAL A 301 -9.16 -22.62 -10.19
CA VAL A 301 -9.68 -21.25 -10.34
C VAL A 301 -9.71 -20.54 -8.98
N THR A 302 -10.15 -21.22 -7.93
CA THR A 302 -10.13 -20.69 -6.55
C THR A 302 -8.74 -20.30 -6.12
N ASN A 303 -7.79 -21.22 -6.29
CA ASN A 303 -6.42 -21.04 -5.84
C ASN A 303 -5.77 -19.88 -6.60
N LEU A 304 -5.94 -19.82 -7.92
CA LEU A 304 -5.44 -18.70 -8.74
C LEU A 304 -6.06 -17.35 -8.34
N ALA A 305 -7.37 -17.32 -8.08
CA ALA A 305 -8.06 -16.12 -7.62
C ALA A 305 -7.55 -15.65 -6.23
N LEU A 306 -7.34 -16.59 -5.28
CA LEU A 306 -6.79 -16.27 -3.97
C LEU A 306 -5.34 -15.78 -4.05
N THR A 307 -4.53 -16.36 -4.95
CA THR A 307 -3.17 -15.86 -5.21
C THR A 307 -3.20 -14.44 -5.77
N LEU A 308 -4.15 -14.12 -6.66
CA LEU A 308 -4.33 -12.77 -7.18
C LEU A 308 -4.67 -11.77 -6.07
N VAL A 309 -5.49 -12.16 -5.09
CA VAL A 309 -5.83 -11.32 -3.92
C VAL A 309 -4.60 -10.94 -3.10
N GLY A 310 -3.69 -11.88 -2.82
CA GLY A 310 -2.48 -11.61 -2.06
C GLY A 310 -1.47 -10.72 -2.80
N PHE A 311 -1.43 -10.82 -4.12
CA PHE A 311 -0.45 -10.13 -4.94
C PHE A 311 -0.68 -8.62 -5.09
N TRP A 312 -1.93 -8.16 -4.98
CA TRP A 312 -2.24 -6.73 -4.95
C TRP A 312 -1.44 -5.96 -3.88
N GLN A 313 -1.01 -6.65 -2.81
CA GLN A 313 -0.18 -6.05 -1.75
C GLN A 313 1.32 -6.07 -2.09
N MET A 314 1.79 -7.06 -2.84
CA MET A 314 3.22 -7.26 -3.14
C MET A 314 3.67 -6.57 -4.43
N ILE A 315 2.73 -6.19 -5.32
CA ILE A 315 3.07 -5.54 -6.60
C ILE A 315 3.71 -4.16 -6.43
N CYS A 316 3.43 -3.43 -5.33
CA CYS A 316 3.96 -2.09 -5.12
C CYS A 316 5.50 -2.05 -5.16
N ALA A 317 6.15 -2.94 -4.41
CA ALA A 317 7.61 -3.01 -4.36
C ALA A 317 8.22 -3.34 -5.72
N LEU A 318 7.59 -4.25 -6.46
CA LEU A 318 8.05 -4.65 -7.79
C LEU A 318 7.92 -3.50 -8.80
N GLU A 319 6.77 -2.82 -8.84
CA GLU A 319 6.57 -1.67 -9.72
C GLU A 319 7.54 -0.52 -9.39
N TYR A 320 7.78 -0.28 -8.11
CA TYR A 320 8.75 0.72 -7.69
C TYR A 320 10.17 0.37 -8.13
N PHE A 321 10.60 -0.88 -7.94
CA PHE A 321 11.93 -1.33 -8.36
C PHE A 321 12.13 -1.20 -9.88
N PHE A 322 11.20 -1.73 -10.67
CA PHE A 322 11.26 -1.64 -12.13
C PHE A 322 10.87 -0.25 -12.68
N GLN A 323 10.56 0.74 -11.84
CA GLN A 323 10.03 2.03 -12.27
C GLN A 323 8.81 1.91 -13.22
N TRP A 324 8.00 0.86 -13.01
CA TRP A 324 6.79 0.62 -13.77
C TRP A 324 5.72 1.64 -13.36
N PRO A 325 5.08 2.36 -14.30
CA PRO A 325 4.20 3.48 -14.00
C PRO A 325 2.79 3.05 -13.57
N GLY A 326 2.70 2.10 -12.64
CA GLY A 326 1.45 1.60 -12.08
C GLY A 326 1.04 2.26 -10.76
N ILE A 327 -0.10 1.83 -10.22
CA ILE A 327 -0.63 2.34 -8.94
C ILE A 327 0.21 1.89 -7.74
N GLY A 328 0.95 0.80 -7.84
CA GLY A 328 1.83 0.33 -6.78
C GLY A 328 3.07 1.20 -6.62
N LYS A 329 3.67 1.66 -7.73
CA LYS A 329 4.70 2.71 -7.71
C LYS A 329 4.13 4.02 -7.17
N LEU A 330 2.96 4.44 -7.67
CA LEU A 330 2.28 5.66 -7.23
C LEU A 330 2.01 5.64 -5.71
N PHE A 331 1.63 4.49 -5.16
CA PHE A 331 1.43 4.31 -3.73
C PHE A 331 2.69 4.62 -2.94
N ILE A 332 3.83 4.06 -3.35
CA ILE A 332 5.11 4.27 -2.68
C ILE A 332 5.57 5.73 -2.81
N ASP A 333 5.43 6.33 -3.99
CA ASP A 333 5.78 7.74 -4.22
C ASP A 333 4.94 8.70 -3.35
N ALA A 334 3.68 8.34 -3.07
CA ALA A 334 2.77 9.14 -2.25
C ALA A 334 3.02 9.03 -0.74
N LEU A 335 3.83 8.07 -0.27
CA LEU A 335 4.08 7.88 1.17
C LEU A 335 4.94 9.00 1.75
N PRO A 336 4.61 9.52 2.95
CA PRO A 336 5.42 10.54 3.61
C PRO A 336 6.79 9.98 3.97
N ASN A 337 7.83 10.81 3.82
CA ASN A 337 9.20 10.50 4.23
C ASN A 337 9.81 9.20 3.65
N PHE A 338 9.18 8.54 2.66
CA PHE A 338 9.66 7.27 2.10
C PHE A 338 11.02 7.42 1.41
N ARG A 339 11.23 8.54 0.70
CA ARG A 339 12.48 8.84 -0.02
C ARG A 339 13.56 9.47 0.84
N SER A 340 13.43 9.39 2.15
CA SER A 340 14.32 10.09 3.05
C SER A 340 14.34 11.63 2.89
N GLU A 341 13.33 12.22 2.27
CA GLU A 341 13.10 13.67 2.24
C GLU A 341 12.51 14.11 3.59
N SER A 342 13.24 14.89 4.39
CA SER A 342 12.87 15.21 5.80
C SER A 342 11.60 16.05 5.98
N MET A 343 10.93 16.42 4.89
CA MET A 343 9.85 17.42 4.89
C MET A 343 8.69 17.08 3.93
N TYR A 344 8.69 15.90 3.31
CA TYR A 344 7.59 15.52 2.42
C TYR A 344 6.41 14.98 3.24
N SER A 345 5.33 15.75 3.29
CA SER A 345 4.11 15.45 4.06
C SER A 345 3.34 14.22 3.56
N GLY A 346 3.68 13.70 2.37
CA GLY A 346 2.94 12.63 1.73
C GLY A 346 1.63 13.11 1.10
N GLU A 347 1.18 12.37 0.08
CA GLU A 347 -0.11 12.57 -0.59
C GLU A 347 -1.11 11.54 -0.07
N MET A 348 -1.59 11.69 1.18
CA MET A 348 -2.45 10.65 1.78
C MET A 348 -3.77 10.44 1.04
N GLY A 349 -4.27 11.45 0.31
CA GLY A 349 -5.43 11.29 -0.57
C GLY A 349 -5.16 10.24 -1.66
N ILE A 350 -3.97 10.26 -2.26
CA ILE A 350 -3.51 9.25 -3.22
C ILE A 350 -3.36 7.89 -2.52
N VAL A 351 -2.71 7.85 -1.36
CA VAL A 351 -2.49 6.62 -0.58
C VAL A 351 -3.82 5.92 -0.26
N ILE A 352 -4.78 6.65 0.32
CA ILE A 352 -6.11 6.12 0.66
C ILE A 352 -6.86 5.74 -0.62
N GLY A 353 -6.82 6.57 -1.66
CA GLY A 353 -7.46 6.26 -2.94
C GLY A 353 -6.97 4.94 -3.55
N ILE A 354 -5.66 4.67 -3.50
CA ILE A 354 -5.08 3.41 -3.99
C ILE A 354 -5.48 2.23 -3.10
N ILE A 355 -5.54 2.40 -1.78
CA ILE A 355 -6.06 1.36 -0.86
C ILE A 355 -7.51 1.00 -1.20
N VAL A 356 -8.34 2.00 -1.52
CA VAL A 356 -9.72 1.80 -1.96
C VAL A 356 -9.76 1.03 -3.29
N ILE A 357 -8.89 1.39 -4.24
CA ILE A 357 -8.76 0.63 -5.50
C ILE A 357 -8.36 -0.82 -5.25
N PHE A 358 -7.41 -1.11 -4.35
CA PHE A 358 -7.08 -2.49 -3.98
C PHE A 358 -8.27 -3.22 -3.34
N ALA A 359 -9.05 -2.54 -2.50
CA ALA A 359 -10.28 -3.12 -1.95
C ALA A 359 -11.31 -3.43 -3.06
N TYR A 360 -11.44 -2.57 -4.07
CA TYR A 360 -12.30 -2.83 -5.23
C TYR A 360 -11.79 -3.98 -6.09
N LEU A 361 -10.48 -4.07 -6.35
CA LEU A 361 -9.90 -5.17 -7.11
C LEU A 361 -10.06 -6.50 -6.38
N LEU A 362 -9.90 -6.51 -5.05
CA LEU A 362 -10.16 -7.68 -4.21
C LEU A 362 -11.64 -8.07 -4.26
N GLY A 363 -12.54 -7.12 -4.03
CA GLY A 363 -13.98 -7.34 -4.09
C GLY A 363 -14.43 -7.86 -5.45
N ALA A 364 -13.90 -7.29 -6.54
CA ALA A 364 -14.15 -7.73 -7.90
C ALA A 364 -13.64 -9.16 -8.14
N THR A 365 -12.45 -9.50 -7.65
CA THR A 365 -11.88 -10.86 -7.77
C THR A 365 -12.76 -11.90 -7.06
N VAL A 366 -13.19 -11.61 -5.82
CA VAL A 366 -14.09 -12.49 -5.06
C VAL A 366 -15.45 -12.61 -5.74
N PHE A 367 -16.01 -11.50 -6.19
CA PHE A 367 -17.29 -11.50 -6.89
C PHE A 367 -17.23 -12.33 -8.17
N VAL A 368 -16.19 -12.14 -9.00
CA VAL A 368 -15.96 -12.94 -10.20
C VAL A 368 -15.84 -14.42 -9.86
N LEU A 369 -15.12 -14.77 -8.79
CA LEU A 369 -14.99 -16.15 -8.33
C LEU A 369 -16.35 -16.79 -7.95
N ASP A 370 -17.23 -16.04 -7.28
CA ASP A 370 -18.58 -16.53 -6.95
C ASP A 370 -19.42 -16.82 -8.20
N PHE A 371 -19.27 -16.00 -9.25
CA PHE A 371 -19.89 -16.25 -10.55
C PHE A 371 -19.28 -17.46 -11.26
N PHE A 372 -17.97 -17.62 -11.20
CA PHE A 372 -17.30 -18.82 -11.73
C PHE A 372 -17.83 -20.09 -11.07
N TYR A 373 -18.01 -20.14 -9.75
CA TYR A 373 -18.60 -21.30 -9.08
C TYR A 373 -20.03 -21.59 -9.57
N LEU A 374 -20.84 -20.56 -9.79
CA LEU A 374 -22.20 -20.71 -10.29
C LEU A 374 -22.26 -21.37 -11.68
N ILE A 375 -21.24 -21.13 -12.50
CA ILE A 375 -21.12 -21.66 -13.87
C ILE A 375 -20.47 -23.05 -13.86
N VAL A 376 -19.37 -23.22 -13.12
CA VAL A 376 -18.54 -24.43 -13.16
C VAL A 376 -19.17 -25.59 -12.40
N ASP A 377 -19.82 -25.34 -11.26
CA ASP A 377 -20.46 -26.39 -10.47
C ASP A 377 -21.94 -26.12 -10.17
N PRO A 378 -22.87 -26.61 -11.04
CA PRO A 378 -24.30 -26.52 -10.77
C PRO A 378 -24.76 -27.35 -9.55
N ARG A 379 -23.95 -28.26 -9.00
CA ARG A 379 -24.32 -29.08 -7.82
C ARG A 379 -24.32 -28.25 -6.53
N LEU A 380 -23.51 -27.20 -6.45
CA LEU A 380 -23.52 -26.23 -5.34
C LEU A 380 -24.85 -25.43 -5.27
N ARG A 381 -25.62 -25.38 -6.37
CA ARG A 381 -26.97 -24.81 -6.38
C ARG A 381 -27.95 -25.61 -5.52
N LEU A 382 -27.69 -26.92 -5.31
CA LEU A 382 -28.55 -27.83 -4.55
C LEU A 382 -28.17 -27.90 -3.07
N SER A 383 -26.89 -27.79 -2.71
CA SER A 383 -26.46 -27.67 -1.29
C SER A 383 -26.96 -26.36 -0.64
N SER A 384 -27.06 -25.30 -1.44
CA SER A 384 -27.73 -24.06 -1.02
C SER A 384 -29.23 -24.24 -0.77
N GLN A 385 -29.85 -25.30 -1.30
CA GLN A 385 -31.27 -25.60 -1.16
C GLN A 385 -31.61 -26.19 0.22
N GLU A 386 -30.69 -26.91 0.86
CA GLU A 386 -30.83 -27.31 2.27
C GLU A 386 -30.65 -26.14 3.25
N LYS A 387 -29.84 -25.12 2.90
CA LYS A 387 -29.69 -23.90 3.72
C LYS A 387 -30.74 -22.82 3.43
N SER A 388 -31.42 -22.87 2.30
CA SER A 388 -32.47 -21.89 1.92
C SER A 388 -33.91 -22.37 2.20
N SER A 389 -34.15 -23.66 2.41
CA SER A 389 -35.39 -24.13 3.03
C SER A 389 -35.51 -23.69 4.51
N LEU A 390 -34.40 -23.34 5.15
CA LEU A 390 -34.34 -22.79 6.51
C LEU A 390 -34.46 -21.25 6.58
N LEU A 391 -34.68 -20.57 5.45
CA LEU A 391 -34.84 -19.11 5.37
C LEU A 391 -36.03 -18.71 4.48
N THR A 392 -37.19 -19.35 4.67
CA THR A 392 -38.46 -18.77 4.23
C THR A 392 -38.85 -17.64 5.17
N PHE A 393 -38.47 -16.40 4.83
CA PHE A 393 -39.21 -15.25 5.32
C PHE A 393 -40.58 -15.27 4.67
N ASP A 394 -41.64 -15.43 5.47
CA ASP A 394 -43.01 -15.31 5.00
C ASP A 394 -43.21 -13.98 4.26
N LYS A 395 -43.80 -14.05 3.06
CA LYS A 395 -44.11 -12.85 2.28
C LYS A 395 -45.05 -11.96 3.10
N PRO A 396 -44.77 -10.65 3.27
CA PRO A 396 -45.71 -9.76 3.94
C PRO A 396 -46.99 -9.69 3.12
N SER A 397 -48.12 -10.00 3.77
CA SER A 397 -49.45 -10.00 3.17
C SER A 397 -49.76 -8.64 2.55
N LYS A 398 -50.08 -8.62 1.25
CA LYS A 398 -50.43 -7.41 0.47
C LYS A 398 -51.70 -6.68 0.96
N SER A 399 -52.31 -7.15 2.05
CA SER A 399 -53.49 -6.57 2.70
C SER A 399 -53.25 -5.15 3.24
N TRP A 400 -52.04 -4.86 3.70
CA TRP A 400 -51.72 -3.57 4.34
C TRP A 400 -51.79 -2.38 3.36
N ILE A 401 -51.51 -2.60 2.06
CA ILE A 401 -51.52 -1.56 1.03
C ILE A 401 -52.96 -1.19 0.64
N LYS A 402 -53.90 -2.15 0.64
CA LYS A 402 -55.31 -1.87 0.33
C LYS A 402 -56.02 -1.05 1.41
N LYS A 403 -55.58 -1.17 2.68
CA LYS A 403 -56.09 -0.34 3.78
C LYS A 403 -55.54 1.09 3.79
N LEU A 404 -54.43 1.35 3.08
CA LEU A 404 -53.80 2.67 3.05
C LEU A 404 -54.56 3.70 2.17
N PHE A 405 -55.41 3.23 1.25
CA PHE A 405 -56.06 4.09 0.23
C PHE A 405 -57.59 4.07 0.21
N SER A 406 -58.25 3.29 1.07
CA SER A 406 -59.72 3.36 1.17
C SER A 406 -60.13 4.51 2.10
N ARG A 407 -60.38 5.69 1.52
CA ARG A 407 -61.11 6.79 2.19
C ARG A 407 -62.56 6.34 2.42
N SER A 408 -62.96 6.20 3.68
CA SER A 408 -64.35 6.06 4.07
C SER A 408 -64.85 7.41 4.61
N ASN A 409 -65.98 7.88 4.10
CA ASN A 409 -66.74 8.98 4.68
C ASN A 409 -67.32 8.54 6.02
N SER A 410 -67.13 9.38 7.03
CA SER A 410 -67.61 9.24 8.39
C SER A 410 -69.10 9.55 8.51
N THR A 411 -69.79 8.86 9.43
CA THR A 411 -70.66 9.55 10.41
C THR A 411 -70.74 8.76 11.72
N PRO A 412 -70.83 9.42 12.90
CA PRO A 412 -70.61 8.79 14.20
C PRO A 412 -71.90 8.68 15.06
N ALA A 413 -72.07 7.56 15.77
CA ALA A 413 -72.82 7.49 17.03
C ALA A 413 -72.55 6.15 17.77
N ALA A 414 -72.40 6.26 19.09
CA ALA A 414 -72.29 5.23 20.13
C ALA A 414 -70.97 4.43 20.24
N ALA A 415 -70.10 4.85 21.17
CA ALA A 415 -69.48 3.99 22.20
C ALA A 415 -68.56 4.82 23.11
N ALA A 416 -68.73 4.63 24.42
CA ALA A 416 -68.11 5.37 25.50
C ALA A 416 -66.57 5.38 25.44
N SER A 417 -66.02 6.58 25.64
CA SER A 417 -64.60 6.88 25.68
C SER A 417 -63.94 6.39 26.98
N SER A 418 -63.34 5.20 26.94
CA SER A 418 -62.14 4.90 27.73
C SER A 418 -60.94 5.02 26.79
N THR A 419 -60.02 5.93 27.10
CA THR A 419 -58.77 6.15 26.37
C THR A 419 -57.97 4.84 26.24
N PRO A 420 -57.70 4.32 25.02
CA PRO A 420 -56.78 3.21 24.86
C PRO A 420 -55.35 3.76 24.84
N ARG A 421 -54.59 3.36 25.87
CA ARG A 421 -53.14 3.50 26.00
C ARG A 421 -52.44 3.13 24.68
N ARG A 422 -51.55 4.00 24.19
CA ARG A 422 -50.54 3.64 23.20
C ARG A 422 -49.72 2.47 23.75
N GLU A 423 -49.83 1.29 23.16
CA GLU A 423 -48.89 0.21 23.47
C GLU A 423 -47.53 0.50 22.80
N PRO A 424 -46.44 0.54 23.56
CA PRO A 424 -45.11 0.69 23.02
C PRO A 424 -44.69 -0.59 22.29
N ILE A 425 -43.82 -0.43 21.28
CA ILE A 425 -43.12 -1.53 20.62
C ILE A 425 -42.57 -2.48 21.69
N HIS A 426 -43.13 -3.68 21.80
CA HIS A 426 -42.79 -4.61 22.87
C HIS A 426 -41.31 -4.98 22.78
N LEU A 427 -40.51 -4.44 23.72
CA LEU A 427 -39.11 -4.79 23.98
C LEU A 427 -38.90 -6.31 24.06
N ALA A 428 -39.95 -7.05 24.42
CA ALA A 428 -39.99 -8.50 24.44
C ALA A 428 -39.66 -9.14 23.06
N THR A 429 -40.11 -8.57 21.94
CA THR A 429 -39.91 -9.15 20.60
C THR A 429 -38.46 -8.93 20.12
N ILE A 430 -37.91 -7.74 20.37
CA ILE A 430 -36.50 -7.44 20.10
C ILE A 430 -35.60 -8.27 21.02
N ARG A 431 -35.96 -8.40 22.30
CA ARG A 431 -35.24 -9.23 23.27
C ARG A 431 -35.25 -10.70 22.84
N LYS A 432 -36.38 -11.23 22.36
CA LYS A 432 -36.49 -12.62 21.90
C LYS A 432 -35.64 -12.90 20.67
N ALA A 433 -35.61 -11.97 19.71
CA ALA A 433 -34.72 -12.03 18.55
C ALA A 433 -33.24 -11.99 18.98
N LEU A 434 -32.86 -11.05 19.85
CA LEU A 434 -31.50 -10.96 20.39
C LEU A 434 -31.09 -12.22 21.16
N THR A 435 -31.96 -12.76 22.01
CA THR A 435 -31.67 -14.00 22.76
C THR A 435 -31.54 -15.20 21.83
N SER A 436 -32.31 -15.26 20.74
CA SER A 436 -32.19 -16.33 19.74
C SER A 436 -30.89 -16.23 18.93
N SER A 437 -30.42 -15.01 18.65
CA SER A 437 -29.11 -14.78 18.01
C SER A 437 -27.95 -15.09 18.96
N LEU A 438 -28.08 -14.74 20.25
CA LEU A 438 -27.06 -15.01 21.27
C LEU A 438 -26.93 -16.50 21.59
N THR A 439 -28.04 -17.23 21.64
CA THR A 439 -28.04 -18.70 21.83
C THR A 439 -27.41 -19.41 20.64
N ARG A 440 -27.78 -19.04 19.41
CA ARG A 440 -27.12 -19.55 18.19
C ARG A 440 -25.64 -19.17 18.10
N PHE A 441 -25.28 -17.96 18.51
CA PHE A 441 -23.89 -17.55 18.59
C PHE A 441 -23.13 -18.44 19.58
N ARG A 442 -23.71 -18.71 20.76
CA ARG A 442 -23.12 -19.59 21.77
C ARG A 442 -22.98 -21.04 21.30
N GLU A 443 -23.96 -21.56 20.56
CA GLU A 443 -23.89 -22.91 19.94
C GLU A 443 -22.81 -22.99 18.87
N ASN A 444 -22.80 -22.05 17.92
CA ASN A 444 -21.75 -21.96 16.89
C ASN A 444 -20.36 -21.74 17.53
N TRP A 445 -20.29 -21.00 18.63
CA TRP A 445 -19.06 -20.79 19.38
C TRP A 445 -18.60 -22.09 20.06
N ALA A 446 -19.51 -22.89 20.61
CA ALA A 446 -19.18 -24.18 21.19
C ALA A 446 -18.70 -25.19 20.12
N GLU A 447 -19.32 -25.22 18.94
CA GLU A 447 -18.85 -26.04 17.82
C GLU A 447 -17.48 -25.58 17.30
N PHE A 448 -17.29 -24.27 17.20
CA PHE A 448 -16.00 -23.69 16.83
C PHE A 448 -14.91 -24.03 17.85
N THR A 449 -15.16 -23.87 19.15
CA THR A 449 -14.15 -24.17 20.18
C THR A 449 -13.82 -25.66 20.21
N HIS A 450 -14.80 -26.53 20.06
CA HIS A 450 -14.56 -27.97 20.00
C HIS A 450 -13.75 -28.36 18.74
N SER A 451 -14.05 -27.75 17.59
CA SER A 451 -13.31 -27.95 16.34
C SER A 451 -11.88 -27.40 16.43
N ALA A 452 -11.71 -26.23 17.03
CA ALA A 452 -10.42 -25.60 17.28
C ALA A 452 -9.57 -26.43 18.25
N GLN A 453 -10.17 -26.96 19.32
CA GLN A 453 -9.48 -27.84 20.26
C GLN A 453 -9.03 -29.15 19.59
N LYS A 454 -9.84 -29.72 18.69
CA LYS A 454 -9.47 -30.92 17.93
C LYS A 454 -8.30 -30.62 16.98
N LEU A 455 -8.39 -29.53 16.21
CA LEU A 455 -7.31 -29.05 15.35
C LEU A 455 -6.01 -28.80 16.11
N LEU A 456 -6.06 -28.11 17.26
CA LEU A 456 -4.89 -27.88 18.11
C LEU A 456 -4.26 -29.19 18.58
N ARG A 457 -5.08 -30.18 18.94
CA ARG A 457 -4.61 -31.52 19.32
C ARG A 457 -3.91 -32.24 18.18
N ASP A 458 -4.47 -32.15 16.97
CA ASP A 458 -3.91 -32.76 15.77
C ASP A 458 -2.62 -32.06 15.31
N ILE A 459 -2.55 -30.73 15.42
CA ILE A 459 -1.35 -29.94 15.14
C ILE A 459 -0.23 -30.28 16.15
N TYR A 460 -0.57 -30.43 17.44
CA TYR A 460 0.41 -30.77 18.48
C TYR A 460 1.04 -32.16 18.32
N ARG A 461 0.42 -33.07 17.57
CA ARG A 461 1.00 -34.39 17.26
C ARG A 461 2.19 -34.31 16.31
N VAL A 462 2.29 -33.26 15.48
CA VAL A 462 3.37 -33.09 14.52
C VAL A 462 4.51 -32.27 15.14
N PRO A 463 5.73 -32.82 15.31
CA PRO A 463 6.86 -32.11 15.94
C PRO A 463 7.20 -30.78 15.25
N ALA A 464 7.24 -30.77 13.91
CA ALA A 464 7.52 -29.56 13.13
C ALA A 464 6.45 -28.46 13.34
N ALA A 465 5.18 -28.84 13.50
CA ALA A 465 4.10 -27.89 13.70
C ALA A 465 4.14 -27.26 15.10
N ARG A 466 4.60 -27.98 16.12
CA ARG A 466 4.86 -27.43 17.48
C ARG A 466 5.94 -26.35 17.47
N VAL A 467 7.04 -26.60 16.74
CA VAL A 467 8.12 -25.62 16.58
C VAL A 467 7.62 -24.39 15.82
N GLY A 468 6.86 -24.59 14.73
CA GLY A 468 6.26 -23.51 13.96
C GLY A 468 5.29 -22.65 14.78
N LEU A 469 4.41 -23.26 15.58
CA LEU A 469 3.50 -22.55 16.49
C LEU A 469 4.25 -21.79 17.59
N GLY A 470 5.29 -22.41 18.17
CA GLY A 470 6.13 -21.75 19.18
C GLY A 470 6.84 -20.52 18.62
N LEU A 471 7.39 -20.62 17.41
CA LEU A 471 8.02 -19.49 16.72
C LEU A 471 6.99 -18.40 16.39
N ALA A 472 5.82 -18.77 15.86
CA ALA A 472 4.76 -17.81 15.56
C ALA A 472 4.28 -17.08 16.82
N ALA A 473 4.06 -17.81 17.92
CA ALA A 473 3.70 -17.23 19.21
C ALA A 473 4.79 -16.30 19.74
N PHE A 474 6.06 -16.70 19.65
CA PHE A 474 7.20 -15.85 20.00
C PHE A 474 7.21 -14.56 19.18
N LEU A 475 7.03 -14.64 17.86
CA LEU A 475 7.00 -13.45 16.99
C LEU A 475 5.83 -12.52 17.29
N VAL A 476 4.64 -13.07 17.56
CA VAL A 476 3.45 -12.27 17.93
C VAL A 476 3.66 -11.61 19.29
N ILE A 477 4.14 -12.36 20.29
CA ILE A 477 4.45 -11.83 21.61
C ILE A 477 5.54 -10.77 21.50
N ALA A 478 6.62 -11.02 20.77
CA ALA A 478 7.68 -10.05 20.53
C ALA A 478 7.13 -8.78 19.86
N ALA A 479 6.26 -8.90 18.84
CA ALA A 479 5.64 -7.75 18.19
C ALA A 479 4.76 -6.94 19.17
N ILE A 480 3.96 -7.60 20.01
CA ILE A 480 3.14 -6.95 21.05
C ILE A 480 4.03 -6.29 22.10
N LEU A 481 5.05 -6.99 22.60
CA LEU A 481 5.99 -6.46 23.58
C LEU A 481 6.74 -5.26 23.00
N VAL A 482 7.20 -5.33 21.76
CA VAL A 482 7.80 -4.20 21.05
C VAL A 482 6.80 -3.05 20.94
N MET A 483 5.52 -3.31 20.68
CA MET A 483 4.47 -2.29 20.63
C MET A 483 4.11 -1.69 22.00
N ILE A 484 4.32 -2.41 23.10
CA ILE A 484 4.04 -1.93 24.46
C ILE A 484 5.26 -1.21 25.05
N PHE A 485 6.45 -1.77 24.86
CA PHE A 485 7.68 -1.33 25.50
C PHE A 485 8.46 -0.30 24.69
N ILE A 486 8.28 -0.21 23.36
CA ILE A 486 8.82 0.93 22.63
C ILE A 486 8.11 2.18 23.15
N PRO A 487 8.85 3.20 23.61
CA PRO A 487 8.24 4.41 24.11
C PRO A 487 7.82 5.27 22.90
N TYR A 488 6.67 4.95 22.30
CA TYR A 488 6.16 5.60 21.09
C TYR A 488 5.91 7.09 21.28
N ASN A 489 5.66 7.56 22.51
CA ASN A 489 5.53 8.99 22.79
C ASN A 489 6.85 9.75 22.57
N PRO A 490 7.99 9.40 23.22
CA PRO A 490 9.26 10.06 22.92
C PRO A 490 9.83 9.69 21.55
N VAL A 491 9.62 8.47 21.03
CA VAL A 491 10.03 8.11 19.65
C VAL A 491 9.25 8.94 18.64
N GLY A 492 7.93 9.01 18.78
CA GLY A 492 7.04 9.82 17.96
C GLY A 492 7.33 11.30 18.12
N LYS A 493 7.59 11.80 19.33
CA LYS A 493 7.96 13.20 19.59
C LYS A 493 9.34 13.55 19.02
N ASN A 494 10.34 12.68 19.12
CA ASN A 494 11.66 12.90 18.51
C ASN A 494 11.61 12.76 16.98
N TRP A 495 10.80 11.83 16.46
CA TRP A 495 10.57 11.64 15.02
C TRP A 495 9.73 12.78 14.43
N THR A 496 8.79 13.36 15.18
CA THR A 496 7.96 14.49 14.72
C THR A 496 8.59 15.85 15.01
N GLN A 497 9.30 16.08 16.13
CA GLN A 497 10.00 17.34 16.39
C GLN A 497 11.19 17.55 15.46
N SER A 498 11.94 16.49 15.12
CA SER A 498 13.02 16.57 14.13
C SER A 498 12.51 16.94 12.73
N ASN A 499 11.35 16.41 12.32
CA ASN A 499 10.75 16.67 11.00
C ASN A 499 9.85 17.91 10.95
N LEU A 500 9.24 18.35 12.06
CA LEU A 500 8.28 19.48 12.09
C LEU A 500 8.88 20.79 12.60
N ILE A 501 9.99 20.75 13.35
CA ILE A 501 10.64 21.95 13.93
C ILE A 501 12.01 22.22 13.27
N GLY A 502 12.40 21.40 12.28
CA GLY A 502 13.49 21.74 11.37
C GLY A 502 14.91 21.43 11.86
N ASN A 503 15.10 20.75 13.00
CA ASN A 503 16.44 20.38 13.51
C ASN A 503 16.51 18.87 13.84
N PRO A 504 16.68 17.97 12.86
CA PRO A 504 17.05 16.59 13.15
C PRO A 504 18.44 16.56 13.77
N THR A 505 18.50 16.45 15.10
CA THR A 505 19.74 16.21 15.84
C THR A 505 20.29 14.79 15.64
N ILE A 506 19.65 13.97 14.80
CA ILE A 506 20.05 12.61 14.46
C ILE A 506 20.21 12.54 12.94
N ALA A 507 21.45 12.29 12.48
CA ALA A 507 21.76 12.12 11.08
C ALA A 507 20.99 10.91 10.51
N LYS A 508 20.27 11.14 9.42
CA LYS A 508 19.32 10.21 8.81
C LYS A 508 20.00 9.07 8.08
N PHE A 509 21.12 9.38 7.42
CA PHE A 509 21.91 8.41 6.67
C PHE A 509 23.09 7.85 7.48
N ALA A 510 23.20 8.21 8.76
CA ALA A 510 24.22 7.63 9.64
C ALA A 510 23.88 6.17 9.92
N GLN A 511 24.81 5.29 9.58
CA GLN A 511 24.69 3.88 9.93
C GLN A 511 24.94 3.68 11.43
N PRO A 512 24.33 2.67 12.06
CA PRO A 512 24.60 2.37 13.46
C PRO A 512 26.10 2.14 13.72
N LYS A 513 26.60 2.61 14.87
CA LYS A 513 28.03 2.52 15.24
C LYS A 513 28.60 1.09 15.13
N TRP A 514 27.80 0.07 15.38
CA TRP A 514 28.21 -1.33 15.26
C TRP A 514 28.55 -1.76 13.83
N VAL A 515 28.14 -1.03 12.79
CA VAL A 515 28.54 -1.34 11.40
C VAL A 515 30.05 -1.24 11.21
N ASN A 516 30.73 -0.38 11.98
CA ASN A 516 32.19 -0.30 12.00
C ASN A 516 32.88 -1.57 12.52
N TRP A 517 32.17 -2.52 13.13
CA TRP A 517 32.73 -3.84 13.47
C TRP A 517 32.98 -4.72 12.25
N PHE A 518 32.28 -4.45 11.14
CA PHE A 518 32.36 -5.25 9.91
C PHE A 518 33.14 -4.55 8.79
N ARG A 519 33.68 -3.35 9.03
CA ARG A 519 34.40 -2.57 8.02
C ARG A 519 35.89 -2.47 8.35
N LYS A 520 36.73 -2.63 7.32
CA LYS A 520 38.17 -2.35 7.40
C LYS A 520 38.44 -0.84 7.56
N ASN A 521 37.72 -0.03 6.79
CA ASN A 521 37.73 1.44 6.91
C ASN A 521 36.51 1.87 7.73
N LYS A 522 36.74 2.46 8.89
CA LYS A 522 35.68 2.90 9.80
C LYS A 522 35.01 4.16 9.25
N LEU A 523 33.68 4.14 9.17
CA LEU A 523 32.86 5.33 8.93
C LEU A 523 33.04 6.33 10.07
N PRO A 524 32.93 7.65 9.78
CA PRO A 524 32.94 8.68 10.80
C PRO A 524 31.77 8.50 11.77
N GLU A 525 32.00 8.83 13.05
CA GLU A 525 30.92 8.95 14.03
C GLU A 525 30.13 10.25 13.80
N THR A 526 28.87 10.28 14.21
CA THR A 526 28.04 11.49 14.08
C THR A 526 28.58 12.59 15.01
N LEU A 527 29.01 13.70 14.41
CA LEU A 527 29.44 14.89 15.12
C LEU A 527 28.28 15.90 15.15
N ILE A 528 27.95 16.39 16.33
CA ILE A 528 26.85 17.36 16.53
C ILE A 528 27.43 18.58 17.25
N PHE A 529 27.36 19.73 16.60
CA PHE A 529 27.79 21.00 17.15
C PHE A 529 26.57 21.91 17.34
N ASN A 530 26.52 22.57 18.50
CA ASN A 530 25.46 23.49 18.86
C ASN A 530 26.04 24.66 19.65
N THR A 531 25.63 25.88 19.29
CA THR A 531 26.01 27.11 20.00
C THR A 531 25.50 27.11 21.45
N ALA A 532 24.36 26.47 21.73
CA ALA A 532 23.79 26.36 23.08
C ALA A 532 24.58 25.42 24.00
N THR A 533 25.33 24.45 23.44
CA THR A 533 26.13 23.50 24.22
C THR A 533 27.58 23.95 24.39
N GLY A 534 27.94 25.15 23.92
CA GLY A 534 29.28 25.73 24.06
C GLY A 534 30.34 25.13 23.12
N THR A 535 29.93 24.38 22.09
CA THR A 535 30.87 23.77 21.12
C THR A 535 31.40 24.74 20.06
N ALA A 536 30.82 25.93 19.96
CA ALA A 536 31.24 26.98 19.05
C ALA A 536 32.03 28.05 19.81
N LEU A 537 33.14 28.51 19.23
CA LEU A 537 33.80 29.72 19.70
C LEU A 537 33.02 30.91 19.13
N LYS A 538 32.52 31.77 20.02
CA LYS A 538 31.68 32.91 19.67
C LYS A 538 32.39 34.20 20.01
N GLU A 539 32.64 35.02 19.00
CA GLU A 539 33.14 36.37 19.14
C GLU A 539 32.08 37.36 18.64
N VAL A 540 31.76 38.36 19.45
CA VAL A 540 30.81 39.42 19.10
C VAL A 540 31.57 40.73 19.05
N THR A 541 31.62 41.31 17.86
CA THR A 541 32.16 42.65 17.63
C THR A 541 31.03 43.58 17.23
N THR A 542 31.27 44.88 17.26
CA THR A 542 30.32 45.89 16.79
C THR A 542 30.95 46.58 15.60
N ASP A 543 30.21 46.70 14.51
CA ASP A 543 30.67 47.41 13.33
C ASP A 543 30.76 48.93 13.60
N ALA A 544 31.38 49.68 12.68
CA ALA A 544 31.53 51.12 12.79
C ALA A 544 30.19 51.89 12.82
N THR A 545 29.09 51.22 12.45
CA THR A 545 27.72 51.76 12.45
C THR A 545 26.89 51.36 13.67
N GLY A 546 27.48 50.60 14.61
CA GLY A 546 26.83 50.17 15.84
C GLY A 546 26.06 48.85 15.74
N ASN A 547 26.06 48.16 14.59
CA ASN A 547 25.40 46.87 14.45
C ASN A 547 26.31 45.73 14.93
N PRO A 548 25.74 44.66 15.52
CA PRO A 548 26.52 43.52 15.94
C PRO A 548 27.03 42.73 14.73
N HIS A 549 28.29 42.36 14.80
CA HIS A 549 28.95 41.41 13.92
C HIS A 549 29.35 40.19 14.74
N LEU A 550 28.89 39.02 14.33
CA LEU A 550 29.02 37.77 15.06
C LEU A 550 29.91 36.82 14.26
N HIS A 551 31.06 36.46 14.82
CA HIS A 551 31.92 35.40 14.30
C HIS A 551 31.70 34.13 15.12
N LEU A 552 31.32 33.04 14.45
CA LEU A 552 31.19 31.71 15.04
C LEU A 552 32.16 30.75 14.38
N GLU A 553 33.10 30.22 15.14
CA GLU A 553 34.03 29.19 14.70
C GLU A 553 33.61 27.83 15.29
N PHE A 554 33.48 26.81 14.43
CA PHE A 554 33.19 25.44 14.81
C PHE A 554 34.37 24.53 14.45
N PRO A 555 35.38 24.42 15.34
CA PRO A 555 36.51 23.55 15.11
C PRO A 555 36.13 22.09 15.43
N PHE A 556 36.51 21.15 14.57
CA PHE A 556 36.27 19.73 14.81
C PHE A 556 37.32 18.81 14.22
N ASP A 557 37.56 17.69 14.91
CA ASP A 557 38.49 16.66 14.47
C ASP A 557 37.76 15.59 13.66
N TYR A 558 38.25 15.36 12.44
CA TYR A 558 37.73 14.35 11.53
C TYR A 558 38.76 13.24 11.34
N ALA A 559 38.57 12.12 12.04
CA ALA A 559 39.55 11.02 12.07
C ALA A 559 39.37 9.95 10.98
N SER A 560 38.31 10.04 10.16
CA SER A 560 37.98 9.02 9.15
C SER A 560 38.57 9.36 7.78
N THR A 561 38.94 8.34 7.02
CA THR A 561 39.31 8.44 5.59
C THR A 561 38.10 8.26 4.66
N GLU A 562 36.95 7.87 5.21
CA GLU A 562 35.68 7.76 4.51
C GLU A 562 34.92 9.08 4.59
N PHE A 563 33.99 9.34 3.68
CA PHE A 563 33.17 10.56 3.68
C PHE A 563 32.00 10.48 4.67
N PRO A 564 31.51 11.63 5.18
CA PRO A 564 30.30 11.64 5.98
C PRO A 564 29.09 11.27 5.13
N SER A 565 28.18 10.49 5.69
CA SER A 565 26.94 10.11 5.00
C SER A 565 25.97 11.29 4.85
N GLU A 566 26.08 12.30 5.71
CA GLU A 566 25.24 13.50 5.71
C GLU A 566 26.01 14.69 6.29
N LEU A 567 25.72 15.89 5.79
CA LEU A 567 26.20 17.16 6.33
C LEU A 567 25.04 18.16 6.31
N ALA A 568 24.73 18.76 7.45
CA ALA A 568 23.63 19.71 7.60
C ALA A 568 23.99 20.86 8.53
N LEU A 569 23.51 22.05 8.21
CA LEU A 569 23.70 23.26 9.02
C LEU A 569 22.34 23.91 9.26
N TYR A 570 21.95 23.94 10.53
CA TYR A 570 20.66 24.47 10.95
C TYR A 570 20.83 25.82 11.64
N LEU A 571 20.03 26.79 11.22
CA LEU A 571 20.18 28.19 11.62
C LEU A 571 18.86 28.70 12.19
N SER A 572 18.92 29.18 13.43
CA SER A 572 17.79 29.79 14.14
C SER A 572 18.18 31.19 14.62
N PRO A 573 18.38 32.15 13.70
CA PRO A 573 18.76 33.51 14.04
C PRO A 573 17.64 34.23 14.80
N GLU A 574 18.00 35.04 15.79
CA GLU A 574 17.10 35.98 16.45
C GLU A 574 17.38 37.39 15.94
N TYR A 575 16.37 38.05 15.36
CA TYR A 575 16.47 39.40 14.81
C TYR A 575 15.09 40.07 14.78
N SER A 576 15.07 41.41 14.80
CA SER A 576 13.85 42.21 14.92
C SER A 576 13.11 42.34 13.58
N SER A 577 13.65 43.09 12.62
CA SER A 577 12.95 43.41 11.37
C SER A 577 13.72 43.01 10.10
N LYS A 578 15.04 43.22 10.07
CA LYS A 578 15.88 42.90 8.91
C LYS A 578 16.61 41.57 9.05
N ASN A 579 16.54 40.75 8.00
CA ASN A 579 17.25 39.48 7.93
C ASN A 579 18.77 39.71 7.98
N PRO A 580 19.50 39.09 8.93
CA PRO A 580 20.95 39.13 8.97
C PRO A 580 21.56 38.46 7.75
N PHE A 581 22.80 38.80 7.43
CA PHE A 581 23.53 38.19 6.31
C PHE A 581 24.68 37.35 6.83
N MET A 582 24.83 36.12 6.30
CA MET A 582 25.86 35.19 6.72
C MET A 582 26.79 34.86 5.56
N ALA A 583 28.08 35.08 5.79
CA ALA A 583 29.15 34.48 5.00
C ALA A 583 29.64 33.21 5.69
N ILE A 584 29.99 32.20 4.89
CA ILE A 584 30.38 30.89 5.38
C ILE A 584 31.71 30.50 4.74
N THR A 585 32.68 30.16 5.58
CA THR A 585 33.99 29.66 5.15
C THR A 585 34.24 28.28 5.73
N TRP A 586 34.69 27.36 4.90
CA TRP A 586 35.10 26.03 5.30
C TRP A 586 36.61 25.91 5.24
N THR A 587 37.23 25.62 6.38
CA THR A 587 38.69 25.52 6.50
C THR A 587 39.09 24.05 6.65
N THR A 588 39.96 23.57 5.75
CA THR A 588 40.41 22.18 5.70
C THR A 588 41.74 21.96 6.46
N PRO A 589 42.10 20.72 6.83
CA PRO A 589 43.34 20.42 7.57
C PRO A 589 44.63 20.83 6.85
N ASP A 590 44.60 20.89 5.52
CA ASP A 590 45.71 21.36 4.67
C ASP A 590 45.73 22.89 4.49
N GLY A 591 44.86 23.61 5.20
CA GLY A 591 44.84 25.08 5.25
C GLY A 591 44.07 25.76 4.12
N ARG A 592 43.34 25.02 3.26
CA ARG A 592 42.50 25.63 2.23
C ARG A 592 41.26 26.25 2.87
N GLN A 593 40.90 27.44 2.40
CA GLN A 593 39.67 28.12 2.78
C GLN A 593 38.69 28.11 1.60
N ILE A 594 37.62 27.36 1.73
CA ILE A 594 36.57 27.21 0.72
C ILE A 594 35.41 28.13 1.11
N LYS A 595 35.25 29.24 0.39
CA LYS A 595 34.12 30.16 0.60
C LYS A 595 32.85 29.57 0.00
N LEU A 596 31.86 29.32 0.84
CA LEU A 596 30.56 28.82 0.38
C LEU A 596 29.65 30.00 0.00
N LYS A 597 28.51 29.69 -0.64
CA LYS A 597 27.57 30.72 -1.07
C LYS A 597 26.95 31.43 0.14
N ASN A 598 27.18 32.74 0.23
CA ASN A 598 26.58 33.57 1.26
C ASN A 598 25.04 33.58 1.16
N THR A 599 24.36 33.75 2.28
CA THR A 599 22.89 33.77 2.33
C THR A 599 22.36 34.77 3.35
N ALA A 600 21.18 35.32 3.06
CA ALA A 600 20.37 35.99 4.07
C ALA A 600 19.77 34.92 5.01
N LEU A 601 19.74 35.20 6.30
CA LEU A 601 19.25 34.29 7.32
C LEU A 601 17.75 34.53 7.58
N THR A 602 16.98 33.44 7.60
CA THR A 602 15.58 33.44 8.03
C THR A 602 15.40 32.55 9.25
N ARG A 603 14.36 32.81 10.06
CA ARG A 603 14.07 31.99 11.25
C ARG A 603 13.80 30.53 10.85
N GLY A 604 14.53 29.58 11.47
CA GLY A 604 14.36 28.15 11.23
C GLY A 604 14.85 27.67 9.85
N MET A 605 15.93 28.26 9.33
CA MET A 605 16.50 27.92 8.03
C MET A 605 17.42 26.69 8.11
N ASN A 606 17.38 25.84 7.08
CA ASN A 606 18.39 24.82 6.83
C ASN A 606 19.28 25.27 5.66
N TYR A 607 20.58 25.35 5.88
CA TYR A 607 21.55 25.65 4.83
C TYR A 607 21.94 24.35 4.12
N VAL A 608 21.46 24.19 2.88
CA VAL A 608 21.79 23.05 2.03
C VAL A 608 23.18 23.26 1.43
N PHE A 609 24.13 22.37 1.71
CA PHE A 609 25.47 22.45 1.14
C PHE A 609 25.48 22.18 -0.37
N THR A 610 24.67 21.24 -0.83
CA THR A 610 24.56 20.87 -2.25
C THR A 610 24.11 22.07 -3.09
N GLY A 611 24.87 22.41 -4.13
CA GLY A 611 24.61 23.58 -4.98
C GLY A 611 25.08 24.94 -4.42
N ASN A 612 25.50 24.99 -3.15
CA ASN A 612 26.07 26.19 -2.53
C ASN A 612 27.61 26.10 -2.34
N ILE A 613 28.21 25.02 -2.84
CA ILE A 613 29.66 24.83 -2.92
C ILE A 613 30.15 25.32 -4.28
N PRO A 614 31.28 26.04 -4.36
CA PRO A 614 31.85 26.53 -5.62
C PRO A 614 32.56 25.39 -6.39
N VAL A 615 31.80 24.38 -6.84
CA VAL A 615 32.32 23.16 -7.47
C VAL A 615 33.25 23.48 -8.65
N SER A 616 32.85 24.41 -9.52
CA SER A 616 33.66 24.79 -10.70
C SER A 616 34.99 25.45 -10.34
N GLN A 617 35.09 26.13 -9.20
CA GLN A 617 36.35 26.70 -8.73
C GLN A 617 37.25 25.59 -8.17
N ILE A 618 36.73 24.75 -7.28
CA ILE A 618 37.48 23.65 -6.66
C ILE A 618 38.04 22.69 -7.72
N LEU A 619 37.24 22.37 -8.75
CA LEU A 619 37.65 21.48 -9.83
C LEU A 619 38.69 22.10 -10.79
N ARG A 620 38.74 23.43 -10.91
CA ARG A 620 39.82 24.12 -11.63
C ARG A 620 41.12 24.05 -10.84
N ASP A 621 41.04 24.24 -9.53
CA ASP A 621 42.21 24.24 -8.64
C ASP A 621 42.75 22.83 -8.40
N SER A 622 41.93 21.79 -8.59
CA SER A 622 42.31 20.38 -8.40
C SER A 622 41.81 19.49 -9.56
N PRO A 623 42.50 19.50 -10.72
CA PRO A 623 42.05 18.81 -11.93
C PRO A 623 41.86 17.29 -11.78
N ASN A 624 42.58 16.67 -10.84
CA ASN A 624 42.46 15.24 -10.54
C ASN A 624 41.02 14.85 -10.12
N LEU A 625 40.27 15.79 -9.52
CA LEU A 625 38.93 15.54 -9.01
C LEU A 625 37.85 15.47 -10.10
N ASN A 626 38.17 15.90 -11.33
CA ASN A 626 37.24 15.86 -12.47
C ASN A 626 36.78 14.44 -12.86
N GLN A 627 37.49 13.41 -12.40
CA GLN A 627 37.09 12.01 -12.62
C GLN A 627 35.91 11.58 -11.75
N TRP A 628 35.72 12.22 -10.59
CA TRP A 628 34.71 11.82 -9.60
C TRP A 628 33.59 12.85 -9.42
N PHE A 629 33.81 14.10 -9.84
CA PHE A 629 32.86 15.20 -9.69
C PHE A 629 32.67 15.94 -11.01
N THR A 630 31.45 16.43 -11.24
CA THR A 630 31.07 17.15 -12.46
C THR A 630 30.12 18.29 -12.15
N THR A 631 30.10 19.31 -13.00
CA THR A 631 29.11 20.39 -12.97
C THR A 631 27.80 20.04 -13.70
N ALA A 632 27.69 18.84 -14.29
CA ALA A 632 26.50 18.37 -14.98
C ALA A 632 25.31 18.11 -14.02
N GLU A 633 24.09 18.08 -14.58
CA GLU A 633 22.86 17.82 -13.80
C GLU A 633 22.85 16.44 -13.12
N VAL A 634 23.47 15.43 -13.73
CA VAL A 634 23.60 14.08 -13.16
C VAL A 634 24.97 13.95 -12.49
N LYS A 635 24.95 13.90 -11.15
CA LYS A 635 26.15 13.84 -10.32
C LYS A 635 26.42 12.42 -9.86
N GLN A 636 27.67 11.97 -9.97
CA GLN A 636 28.09 10.65 -9.49
C GLN A 636 28.28 10.63 -7.97
N ASN A 637 28.77 11.72 -7.39
CA ASN A 637 29.03 11.87 -5.96
C ASN A 637 28.41 13.19 -5.44
N PRO A 638 28.05 13.28 -4.14
CA PRO A 638 27.54 14.52 -3.55
C PRO A 638 28.60 15.63 -3.50
N ASP A 639 28.22 16.87 -3.82
CA ASP A 639 29.16 18.01 -3.87
C ASP A 639 29.90 18.25 -2.54
N TYR A 640 29.23 18.00 -1.41
CA TYR A 640 29.80 18.24 -0.08
C TYR A 640 30.98 17.33 0.25
N TYR A 641 31.21 16.26 -0.52
CA TYR A 641 32.43 15.47 -0.39
C TYR A 641 33.68 16.29 -0.73
N LEU A 642 33.57 17.28 -1.63
CA LEU A 642 34.68 18.18 -1.98
C LEU A 642 35.24 18.94 -0.78
N LEU A 643 34.41 19.19 0.24
CA LEU A 643 34.82 19.85 1.49
C LEU A 643 35.77 19.00 2.35
N PHE A 644 35.72 17.67 2.17
CA PHE A 644 36.54 16.71 2.91
C PHE A 644 37.61 16.06 2.02
N THR A 645 37.58 16.27 0.70
CA THR A 645 38.41 15.51 -0.23
C THR A 645 39.87 15.94 -0.13
N ASP A 646 40.77 14.95 -0.09
CA ASP A 646 42.20 15.16 -0.31
C ASP A 646 42.47 15.39 -1.82
N PRO A 647 42.90 16.60 -2.23
CA PRO A 647 43.11 16.93 -3.63
C PRO A 647 44.29 16.16 -4.27
N ASN A 648 45.18 15.59 -3.45
CA ASN A 648 46.37 14.88 -3.88
C ASN A 648 46.22 13.35 -3.81
N ALA A 649 45.10 12.84 -3.30
CA ALA A 649 44.87 11.40 -3.20
C ALA A 649 44.66 10.78 -4.59
N LYS A 650 45.33 9.64 -4.83
CA LYS A 650 45.19 8.87 -6.09
C LYS A 650 43.79 8.29 -6.28
N ASN A 651 43.09 8.02 -5.18
CA ASN A 651 41.71 7.55 -5.13
C ASN A 651 40.89 8.52 -4.30
N LEU A 652 39.57 8.57 -4.53
CA LEU A 652 38.66 9.41 -3.77
C LEU A 652 38.65 9.01 -2.29
N SER A 653 39.21 9.85 -1.41
CA SER A 653 39.23 9.67 0.04
C SER A 653 39.10 11.00 0.78
N ALA A 654 38.54 10.95 1.98
CA ALA A 654 38.49 12.11 2.86
C ALA A 654 39.86 12.34 3.53
N LEU A 655 40.24 13.60 3.72
CA LEU A 655 41.46 14.04 4.39
C LEU A 655 41.24 14.06 5.92
N PRO A 656 41.88 13.19 6.70
CA PRO A 656 41.76 13.23 8.16
C PRO A 656 42.50 14.44 8.73
N GLY A 657 41.96 15.04 9.77
CA GLY A 657 42.58 16.16 10.47
C GLY A 657 41.56 17.11 11.10
N ARG A 658 42.04 18.30 11.48
CA ARG A 658 41.21 19.33 12.10
C ARG A 658 40.61 20.26 11.04
N TYR A 659 39.29 20.33 11.04
CA TYR A 659 38.50 21.22 10.19
C TYR A 659 37.94 22.36 11.02
N SER A 660 37.58 23.46 10.35
CA SER A 660 36.74 24.51 10.94
C SER A 660 35.64 24.93 9.98
N LEU A 661 34.45 25.19 10.53
CA LEU A 661 33.38 25.90 9.85
C LEU A 661 33.24 27.28 10.49
N ASP A 662 33.49 28.32 9.71
CA ASP A 662 33.50 29.70 10.16
C ASP A 662 32.27 30.42 9.61
N LEU A 663 31.45 30.98 10.50
CA LEU A 663 30.25 31.74 10.15
C LEU A 663 30.41 33.21 10.55
N ASP A 664 30.46 34.09 9.56
CA ASP A 664 30.50 35.54 9.75
C ASP A 664 29.11 36.10 9.51
N VAL A 665 28.43 36.49 10.59
CA VAL A 665 27.05 36.99 10.54
C VAL A 665 27.03 38.48 10.81
N THR A 666 26.53 39.24 9.85
CA THR A 666 26.32 40.69 9.96
C THR A 666 24.84 40.97 10.21
N PHE A 667 24.55 41.60 11.34
CA PHE A 667 23.22 42.11 11.64
C PHE A 667 23.09 43.53 11.10
N PHE A 668 21.87 43.95 10.77
CA PHE A 668 21.60 45.28 10.22
C PHE A 668 20.84 46.18 11.20
N GLU A 669 20.74 45.73 12.45
CA GLU A 669 20.01 46.37 13.55
C GLU A 669 20.72 45.99 14.87
N PRO A 670 20.80 46.92 15.84
CA PRO A 670 21.44 46.70 17.14
C PRO A 670 20.71 45.71 18.06
#